data_AF-A0AAD7G6K8-F1
#
_entry.id   AF-A0AAD7G6K8-F1
#
_cell.length_a   1.000
_cell.length_b   1.000
_cell.length_c   1.000
_cell.angle_alpha   90.00
_cell.angle_beta   90.00
_cell.angle_gamma   90.00
#
_symmetry.space_group_name_H-M   'P 1'
#
loop_
_entity.id
_entity.type
_entity.pdbx_description
1 polymer ?
#
loop_
_entity_poly.entity_id
_entity_poly.type
_entity_poly.pdbx_seq_one_letter_code
_entity_poly.pdbx_strand_id
1 'polypeptide(L)'
;KGIYTMQARKLARIIADTGCACGKVGPLLERIGDIFGIRVNRSMSRRTVGRAIEEGGVAAKMQAIYELSQSKGVTISANSTSNRGINIESLHMALRVPDYASGNLSIDPNSTPKVRFLGVEKTIDHTSAESVRGREERVQESSDIFNRSPLANRLKCHYSVQEFLRILWGMNGDHASTEKGTARGLQEKKHNASIQDLGEEALAGKSYMDLVLYLAAWNAKKVAEAGGEAAWSALSPAEQTDRDAKLMKEIVAVLGKEAYDALSPEDCQTLDLFIWGGCCMHKDLNSFKGGNNEMMLEWKNLGLAGPVLLANKANAAILRNLLDPSVPVDAPLTEDQFRAFKASTRGGVKACALAGAIFNNKDDKKGQANKHVDFMTGKLGQQHHRFPDTSNTRFGSFGDAAAELLKYLLQYLDIMDIIKWSKNNPSLTNIEKNLLAALRDLATLTELAAMTIYRVLITHPYLCQVCGPGTESTNLLDLGPLHQELRDHIQSLLDDPELIFGLDASYETATLDGREWSDPSAMEAVFKLIPSLPHVQEITMAFFRGALTMWTRFSAEFAPGGLIDQASATERQLAWMPSTNDTNEGALGAYCVAVRGKPSLTLHQYNAQAMFRRNSTQDFMDAVLTPEDHAYIMREARCIDESGEERKRQQKIV
;
A
#
# COMPACT_ATOMS: atom_id res chain seq x y z
N LYS A 1 -30.59 -12.25 -33.91
CA LYS A 1 -29.32 -12.88 -33.45
C LYS A 1 -29.31 -12.81 -31.92
N GLY A 2 -29.35 -13.96 -31.24
CA GLY A 2 -29.82 -14.05 -29.84
C GLY A 2 -28.81 -13.58 -28.80
N ILE A 3 -29.35 -12.99 -27.73
CA ILE A 3 -28.64 -12.53 -26.54
C ILE A 3 -28.29 -13.75 -25.69
N TYR A 4 -27.03 -13.86 -25.22
CA TYR A 4 -26.64 -14.90 -24.25
C TYR A 4 -27.30 -14.64 -22.90
N THR A 5 -27.74 -15.72 -22.23
CA THR A 5 -28.39 -15.65 -20.92
C THR A 5 -27.44 -15.11 -19.85
N MET A 6 -28.00 -14.66 -18.72
CA MET A 6 -27.21 -14.15 -17.61
C MET A 6 -26.32 -15.22 -16.99
N GLN A 7 -26.82 -16.46 -16.90
CA GLN A 7 -26.06 -17.61 -16.41
C GLN A 7 -24.86 -17.91 -17.31
N ALA A 8 -25.04 -17.84 -18.64
CA ALA A 8 -23.95 -18.05 -19.58
C ALA A 8 -22.87 -16.95 -19.45
N ARG A 9 -23.28 -15.68 -19.27
CA ARG A 9 -22.35 -14.56 -19.04
C ARG A 9 -21.63 -14.65 -17.70
N LYS A 10 -22.34 -15.05 -16.63
CA LYS A 10 -21.76 -15.38 -15.32
C LYS A 10 -20.67 -16.42 -15.46
N LEU A 11 -20.96 -17.54 -16.13
CA LEU A 11 -19.99 -18.59 -16.35
C LEU A 11 -18.78 -18.11 -17.17
N ALA A 12 -19.00 -17.26 -18.17
CA ALA A 12 -17.91 -16.67 -18.94
C ALA A 12 -16.98 -15.78 -18.09
N ARG A 13 -17.53 -14.98 -17.16
CA ARG A 13 -16.73 -14.21 -16.19
C ARG A 13 -15.91 -15.13 -15.29
N ILE A 14 -16.55 -16.13 -14.68
CA ILE A 14 -15.89 -17.08 -13.78
C ILE A 14 -14.72 -17.78 -14.48
N ILE A 15 -14.92 -18.31 -15.68
CA ILE A 15 -13.87 -19.01 -16.44
C ILE A 15 -12.75 -18.05 -16.85
N ALA A 16 -13.08 -16.83 -17.27
CA ALA A 16 -12.04 -15.84 -17.60
C ALA A 16 -11.21 -15.47 -16.35
N ASP A 17 -11.85 -15.44 -15.19
CA ASP A 17 -11.23 -15.10 -13.92
C ASP A 17 -10.21 -16.15 -13.45
N THR A 18 -10.44 -17.43 -13.75
CA THR A 18 -9.49 -18.53 -13.51
C THR A 18 -8.28 -18.51 -14.46
N GLY A 19 -8.07 -17.44 -15.21
CA GLY A 19 -6.92 -17.25 -16.10
C GLY A 19 -7.15 -17.68 -17.55
N CYS A 20 -8.34 -18.16 -17.90
CA CYS A 20 -8.64 -18.52 -19.29
C CYS A 20 -8.68 -17.29 -20.19
N ALA A 21 -7.99 -17.34 -21.33
CA ALA A 21 -8.04 -16.24 -22.30
C ALA A 21 -9.47 -16.09 -22.86
N CYS A 22 -9.95 -14.85 -23.03
CA CYS A 22 -11.34 -14.59 -23.46
C CYS A 22 -11.73 -15.29 -24.77
N GLY A 23 -10.78 -15.46 -25.71
CA GLY A 23 -11.03 -16.18 -26.97
C GLY A 23 -11.08 -17.71 -26.85
N LYS A 24 -10.71 -18.26 -25.69
CA LYS A 24 -10.73 -19.70 -25.39
C LYS A 24 -11.93 -20.11 -24.54
N VAL A 25 -12.62 -19.17 -23.91
CA VAL A 25 -13.80 -19.45 -23.06
C VAL A 25 -14.92 -20.13 -23.84
N GLY A 26 -15.32 -19.61 -25.02
CA GLY A 26 -16.36 -20.24 -25.85
C GLY A 26 -16.04 -21.69 -26.24
N PRO A 27 -14.86 -21.95 -26.87
CA PRO A 27 -14.43 -23.30 -27.20
C PRO A 27 -14.29 -24.24 -25.99
N LEU A 28 -13.88 -23.69 -24.83
CA LEU A 28 -13.78 -24.47 -23.60
C LEU A 28 -15.17 -24.90 -23.11
N LEU A 29 -16.16 -24.01 -23.16
CA LEU A 29 -17.55 -24.34 -22.82
C LEU A 29 -18.13 -25.41 -23.74
N GLU A 30 -17.82 -25.37 -25.04
CA GLU A 30 -18.24 -26.41 -25.98
C GLU A 30 -17.64 -27.77 -25.60
N ARG A 31 -16.32 -27.83 -25.35
CA ARG A 31 -15.64 -29.07 -24.94
C ARG A 31 -16.15 -29.62 -23.61
N ILE A 32 -16.40 -28.75 -22.63
CA ILE A 32 -16.97 -29.14 -21.34
C ILE A 32 -18.37 -29.72 -21.58
N GLY A 33 -19.20 -29.03 -22.37
CA GLY A 33 -20.53 -29.51 -22.75
C GLY A 33 -20.47 -30.91 -23.37
N ASP A 34 -19.60 -31.11 -24.36
CA ASP A 34 -19.43 -32.40 -25.03
C ASP A 34 -19.04 -33.53 -24.06
N ILE A 35 -18.14 -33.27 -23.11
CA ILE A 35 -17.75 -34.23 -22.05
C ILE A 35 -18.94 -34.63 -21.18
N PHE A 36 -19.82 -33.68 -20.87
CA PHE A 36 -21.05 -33.91 -20.11
C PHE A 36 -22.24 -34.39 -20.97
N GLY A 37 -22.04 -34.62 -22.27
CA GLY A 37 -23.12 -34.99 -23.20
C GLY A 37 -24.12 -33.86 -23.49
N ILE A 38 -23.78 -32.61 -23.17
CA ILE A 38 -24.60 -31.42 -23.38
C ILE A 38 -24.15 -30.70 -24.65
N ARG A 39 -25.03 -30.62 -25.65
CA ARG A 39 -24.74 -29.90 -26.89
C ARG A 39 -24.81 -28.37 -26.69
N VAL A 40 -23.67 -27.70 -26.78
CA VAL A 40 -23.59 -26.23 -26.78
C VAL A 40 -23.81 -25.70 -28.19
N ASN A 41 -24.99 -25.14 -28.45
CA ASN A 41 -25.39 -24.74 -29.82
C ASN A 41 -24.72 -23.44 -30.33
N ARG A 42 -24.05 -22.68 -29.47
CA ARG A 42 -23.40 -21.40 -29.83
C ARG A 42 -22.14 -21.15 -29.00
N SER A 43 -21.02 -20.92 -29.68
CA SER A 43 -19.76 -20.51 -29.05
C SER A 43 -19.74 -19.03 -28.71
N MET A 44 -19.37 -18.67 -27.48
CA MET A 44 -19.11 -17.28 -27.13
C MET A 44 -17.84 -16.76 -27.82
N SER A 45 -17.97 -15.64 -28.53
CA SER A 45 -16.82 -14.98 -29.14
C SER A 45 -15.95 -14.28 -28.08
N ARG A 46 -14.67 -14.01 -28.42
CA ARG A 46 -13.78 -13.18 -27.61
C ARG A 46 -14.42 -11.85 -27.19
N ARG A 47 -15.13 -11.19 -28.13
CA ARG A 47 -15.80 -9.91 -27.89
C ARG A 47 -16.96 -10.04 -26.91
N THR A 48 -17.74 -11.11 -27.01
CA THR A 48 -18.84 -11.39 -26.08
C THR A 48 -18.32 -11.59 -24.66
N VAL A 49 -17.24 -12.36 -24.51
CA VAL A 49 -16.61 -12.61 -23.21
C VAL A 49 -16.00 -11.33 -22.63
N GLY A 50 -15.34 -10.51 -23.45
CA GLY A 50 -14.83 -9.19 -23.05
C GLY A 50 -15.93 -8.28 -22.49
N ARG A 51 -17.09 -8.22 -23.16
CA ARG A 51 -18.25 -7.47 -22.66
C ARG A 51 -18.81 -8.04 -21.35
N ALA A 52 -18.88 -9.37 -21.23
CA ALA A 52 -19.33 -9.99 -20.00
C ALA A 52 -18.43 -9.65 -18.80
N ILE A 53 -17.13 -9.41 -19.03
CA ILE A 53 -16.16 -8.95 -18.02
C ILE A 53 -16.39 -7.48 -17.68
N GLU A 54 -16.55 -6.61 -18.67
CA GLU A 54 -16.82 -5.17 -18.46
C GLU A 54 -18.12 -4.94 -17.69
N GLU A 55 -19.15 -5.75 -17.96
CA GLU A 55 -20.38 -5.82 -17.15
C GLU A 55 -20.09 -6.09 -15.67
N GLY A 56 -19.12 -6.98 -15.37
CA GLY A 56 -18.68 -7.24 -14.00
C GLY A 56 -18.02 -6.02 -13.35
N GLY A 57 -17.28 -5.23 -14.13
CA GLY A 57 -16.68 -3.97 -13.66
C GLY A 57 -17.73 -2.90 -13.33
N VAL A 58 -18.76 -2.74 -14.16
CA VAL A 58 -19.90 -1.85 -13.89
C VAL A 58 -20.64 -2.30 -12.63
N ALA A 59 -20.91 -3.60 -12.50
CA ALA A 59 -21.53 -4.17 -11.30
C ALA A 59 -20.69 -3.93 -10.04
N ALA A 60 -19.36 -4.02 -10.13
CA ALA A 60 -18.46 -3.78 -9.00
C ALA A 60 -18.46 -2.31 -8.55
N LYS A 61 -18.59 -1.35 -9.48
CA LYS A 61 -18.78 0.07 -9.14
C LYS A 61 -20.13 0.32 -8.46
N MET A 62 -21.20 -0.29 -8.99
CA MET A 62 -22.52 -0.22 -8.35
C MET A 62 -22.52 -0.84 -6.95
N GLN A 63 -21.84 -1.98 -6.77
CA GLN A 63 -21.67 -2.63 -5.47
C GLN A 63 -20.99 -1.70 -4.47
N ALA A 64 -19.90 -1.04 -4.87
CA ALA A 64 -19.16 -0.14 -3.99
C ALA A 64 -20.05 0.97 -3.43
N ILE A 65 -20.87 1.60 -4.27
CA ILE A 65 -21.79 2.67 -3.85
C ILE A 65 -22.96 2.13 -3.03
N TYR A 66 -23.51 0.97 -3.41
CA TYR A 66 -24.56 0.31 -2.63
C TYR A 66 -24.10 -0.03 -1.20
N GLU A 67 -22.85 -0.50 -1.04
CA GLU A 67 -22.28 -0.79 0.27
C GLU A 67 -22.00 0.50 1.06
N LEU A 68 -21.51 1.55 0.40
CA LEU A 68 -21.29 2.86 1.02
C LEU A 68 -22.60 3.48 1.52
N SER A 69 -23.69 3.41 0.74
CA SER A 69 -24.98 4.00 1.14
C SER A 69 -25.65 3.30 2.32
N GLN A 70 -25.18 2.11 2.71
CA GLN A 70 -25.63 1.38 3.90
C GLN A 70 -24.67 1.49 5.08
N SER A 71 -23.43 1.90 4.85
CA SER A 71 -22.42 1.96 5.90
C SER A 71 -22.55 3.23 6.73
N LYS A 72 -22.18 3.13 8.01
CA LYS A 72 -22.01 4.27 8.92
C LYS A 72 -20.57 4.79 8.96
N GLY A 73 -19.63 3.99 8.47
CA GLY A 73 -18.23 4.36 8.45
C GLY A 73 -17.44 3.66 7.36
N VAL A 74 -16.51 4.40 6.78
CA VAL A 74 -15.54 3.89 5.81
C VAL A 74 -14.17 4.51 6.07
N THR A 75 -13.14 3.72 5.85
CA THR A 75 -11.77 4.22 5.72
C THR A 75 -11.23 3.90 4.34
N ILE A 76 -10.23 4.66 3.89
CA ILE A 76 -9.61 4.45 2.58
C ILE A 76 -8.11 4.22 2.69
N SER A 77 -7.56 3.47 1.74
CA SER A 77 -6.11 3.31 1.60
C SER A 77 -5.69 3.36 0.15
N ALA A 78 -4.53 3.94 -0.10
CA ALA A 78 -3.90 3.91 -1.39
C ALA A 78 -2.44 3.49 -1.28
N ASN A 79 -1.89 3.05 -2.41
CA ASN A 79 -0.45 2.98 -2.61
C ASN A 79 -0.14 3.29 -4.07
N SER A 80 1.07 3.77 -4.35
CA SER A 80 1.51 4.07 -5.71
C SER A 80 2.84 3.42 -6.05
N THR A 81 3.04 3.17 -7.34
CA THR A 81 4.33 2.72 -7.90
C THR A 81 4.48 3.21 -9.33
N SER A 82 5.63 2.96 -9.95
CA SER A 82 5.87 3.26 -11.35
C SER A 82 5.97 1.98 -12.17
N ASN A 83 5.30 1.96 -13.31
CA ASN A 83 5.45 0.91 -14.31
C ASN A 83 5.87 1.54 -15.65
N ARG A 84 7.12 1.27 -16.06
CA ARG A 84 7.73 1.79 -17.31
C ARG A 84 7.64 3.32 -17.43
N GLY A 85 7.89 4.03 -16.33
CA GLY A 85 7.89 5.50 -16.29
C GLY A 85 6.51 6.13 -16.17
N ILE A 86 5.45 5.33 -16.05
CA ILE A 86 4.09 5.79 -15.78
C ILE A 86 3.73 5.47 -14.34
N ASN A 87 3.27 6.48 -13.61
CA ASN A 87 2.82 6.32 -12.25
C ASN A 87 1.43 5.69 -12.21
N ILE A 88 1.25 4.77 -11.28
CA ILE A 88 0.00 4.07 -11.03
C ILE A 88 -0.30 4.05 -9.54
N GLU A 89 -1.58 4.20 -9.21
CA GLU A 89 -2.09 4.21 -7.84
C GLU A 89 -3.20 3.16 -7.71
N SER A 90 -3.14 2.34 -6.67
CA SER A 90 -4.22 1.45 -6.24
C SER A 90 -5.01 2.13 -5.14
N LEU A 91 -6.33 1.94 -5.12
CA LEU A 91 -7.19 2.41 -4.03
C LEU A 91 -8.08 1.28 -3.51
N HIS A 92 -8.21 1.21 -2.19
CA HIS A 92 -9.19 0.39 -1.49
C HIS A 92 -9.99 1.22 -0.49
N MET A 93 -11.13 0.69 -0.11
CA MET A 93 -11.94 1.16 1.01
C MET A 93 -12.22 0.00 1.96
N ALA A 94 -12.28 0.28 3.26
CA ALA A 94 -12.67 -0.69 4.27
C ALA A 94 -13.95 -0.26 4.95
N LEU A 95 -14.95 -1.14 4.91
CA LEU A 95 -16.30 -0.90 5.41
C LEU A 95 -16.99 -2.23 5.75
N ARG A 96 -18.01 -2.16 6.59
CA ARG A 96 -18.89 -3.32 6.84
C ARG A 96 -19.84 -3.49 5.67
N VAL A 97 -20.07 -4.74 5.30
CA VAL A 97 -20.88 -5.09 4.13
C VAL A 97 -21.80 -6.25 4.48
N PRO A 98 -22.95 -6.39 3.79
CA PRO A 98 -23.79 -7.57 3.92
C PRO A 98 -23.06 -8.84 3.49
N ASP A 99 -23.44 -9.98 4.08
CA ASP A 99 -22.98 -11.29 3.65
C ASP A 99 -23.87 -11.84 2.52
N TYR A 100 -23.54 -11.44 1.29
CA TYR A 100 -24.27 -11.87 0.10
C TYR A 100 -24.23 -13.40 -0.11
N ALA A 101 -23.18 -14.08 0.35
CA ALA A 101 -23.02 -15.52 0.15
C ALA A 101 -24.04 -16.33 0.96
N SER A 102 -24.41 -15.86 2.15
CA SER A 102 -25.51 -16.43 2.95
C SER A 102 -26.90 -15.90 2.55
N GLY A 103 -26.96 -14.96 1.61
CA GLY A 103 -28.19 -14.27 1.22
C GLY A 103 -28.67 -13.23 2.24
N ASN A 104 -27.84 -12.87 3.23
CA ASN A 104 -28.17 -11.82 4.18
C ASN A 104 -27.83 -10.44 3.61
N LEU A 105 -28.86 -9.64 3.36
CA LEU A 105 -28.74 -8.29 2.80
C LEU A 105 -28.59 -7.20 3.87
N SER A 106 -28.63 -7.55 5.16
CA SER A 106 -28.38 -6.62 6.26
C SER A 106 -26.93 -6.68 6.72
N ILE A 107 -26.38 -5.53 7.11
CA ILE A 107 -25.04 -5.46 7.70
C ILE A 107 -25.13 -5.97 9.15
N ASP A 108 -24.35 -7.01 9.47
CA ASP A 108 -24.17 -7.45 10.85
C ASP A 108 -23.23 -6.48 11.59
N PRO A 109 -23.68 -5.83 12.69
CA PRO A 109 -22.84 -4.96 13.51
C PRO A 109 -21.62 -5.66 14.13
N ASN A 110 -21.56 -7.00 14.10
CA ASN A 110 -20.43 -7.79 14.58
C ASN A 110 -19.53 -8.33 13.45
N SER A 111 -19.90 -8.20 12.17
CA SER A 111 -19.09 -8.71 11.07
C SER A 111 -17.79 -7.93 10.88
N THR A 112 -16.67 -8.62 10.69
CA THR A 112 -15.42 -7.95 10.30
C THR A 112 -15.60 -7.11 9.03
N PRO A 113 -15.15 -5.85 9.01
CA PRO A 113 -15.13 -5.03 7.80
C PRO A 113 -14.42 -5.74 6.64
N LYS A 114 -14.89 -5.51 5.42
CA LYS A 114 -14.28 -6.02 4.19
C LYS A 114 -13.50 -4.91 3.50
N VAL A 115 -12.36 -5.27 2.93
CA VAL A 115 -11.55 -4.37 2.10
C VAL A 115 -12.00 -4.52 0.64
N ARG A 116 -12.60 -3.47 0.08
CA ARG A 116 -13.04 -3.41 -1.32
C ARG A 116 -12.03 -2.67 -2.17
N PHE A 117 -11.70 -3.25 -3.31
CA PHE A 117 -10.81 -2.66 -4.31
C PHE A 117 -11.58 -1.72 -5.23
N LEU A 118 -11.09 -0.50 -5.40
CA LEU A 118 -11.69 0.56 -6.23
C LEU A 118 -10.94 0.76 -7.55
N GLY A 119 -9.97 -0.10 -7.88
CA GLY A 119 -9.23 -0.07 -9.13
C GLY A 119 -7.80 0.48 -9.00
N VAL A 120 -7.02 0.26 -10.05
CA VAL A 120 -5.72 0.91 -10.29
C VAL A 120 -5.93 2.01 -11.33
N GLU A 121 -5.40 3.19 -11.07
CA GLU A 121 -5.43 4.32 -11.99
C GLU A 121 -4.02 4.83 -12.28
N LYS A 122 -3.84 5.47 -13.45
CA LYS A 122 -2.60 6.17 -13.75
C LYS A 122 -2.71 7.58 -13.20
N THR A 123 -1.71 8.05 -12.47
CA THR A 123 -1.71 9.39 -11.89
C THR A 123 -0.89 10.36 -12.75
N ILE A 124 -1.32 11.62 -12.81
CA ILE A 124 -0.65 12.68 -13.56
C ILE A 124 0.57 13.18 -12.78
N ASP A 125 0.39 13.42 -11.47
CA ASP A 125 1.46 13.75 -10.54
C ASP A 125 1.29 13.04 -9.18
N HIS A 126 2.20 13.30 -8.25
CA HIS A 126 2.24 12.71 -6.90
C HIS A 126 1.91 13.72 -5.80
N THR A 127 1.24 14.82 -6.14
CA THR A 127 0.88 15.82 -5.15
C THR A 127 -0.29 15.33 -4.30
N SER A 128 -0.30 15.73 -3.03
CA SER A 128 -1.41 15.38 -2.13
C SER A 128 -2.75 15.88 -2.65
N ALA A 129 -2.79 17.07 -3.26
CA ALA A 129 -4.01 17.66 -3.81
C ALA A 129 -4.57 16.82 -4.97
N GLU A 130 -3.70 16.32 -5.86
CA GLU A 130 -4.10 15.42 -6.94
C GLU A 130 -4.64 14.09 -6.40
N SER A 131 -3.99 13.52 -5.37
CA SER A 131 -4.47 12.30 -4.72
C SER A 131 -5.83 12.49 -4.05
N VAL A 132 -6.12 13.64 -3.44
CA VAL A 132 -7.46 13.96 -2.90
C VAL A 132 -8.47 13.98 -4.04
N ARG A 133 -8.19 14.76 -5.09
CA ARG A 133 -9.10 14.91 -6.25
C ARG A 133 -9.37 13.57 -6.93
N GLY A 134 -8.32 12.77 -7.17
CA GLY A 134 -8.43 11.47 -7.82
C GLY A 134 -9.23 10.44 -7.02
N ARG A 135 -9.38 10.62 -5.69
CA ARG A 135 -10.24 9.78 -4.85
C ARG A 135 -11.70 10.26 -4.93
N GLU A 136 -11.95 11.56 -4.86
CA GLU A 136 -13.28 12.16 -5.05
C GLU A 136 -13.85 11.81 -6.43
N GLU A 137 -13.05 11.95 -7.49
CA GLU A 137 -13.45 11.61 -8.86
C GLU A 137 -13.84 10.13 -9.01
N ARG A 138 -13.17 9.22 -8.28
CA ARG A 138 -13.44 7.78 -8.34
C ARG A 138 -14.76 7.40 -7.68
N VAL A 139 -15.05 8.04 -6.54
CA VAL A 139 -16.34 7.91 -5.86
C VAL A 139 -17.43 8.54 -6.73
N GLN A 140 -17.19 9.72 -7.31
CA GLN A 140 -18.15 10.39 -8.19
C GLN A 140 -18.48 9.54 -9.43
N GLU A 141 -17.48 9.01 -10.13
CA GLU A 141 -17.68 8.17 -11.32
C GLU A 141 -18.54 6.93 -10.99
N SER A 142 -18.27 6.30 -9.84
CA SER A 142 -19.03 5.14 -9.38
C SER A 142 -20.45 5.52 -8.96
N SER A 143 -20.61 6.67 -8.30
CA SER A 143 -21.90 7.23 -7.87
C SER A 143 -22.78 7.58 -9.06
N ASP A 144 -22.23 8.19 -10.10
CA ASP A 144 -22.97 8.51 -11.33
C ASP A 144 -23.55 7.28 -12.01
N ILE A 145 -22.79 6.18 -12.06
CA ILE A 145 -23.25 4.89 -12.59
C ILE A 145 -24.36 4.33 -11.69
N PHE A 146 -24.16 4.32 -10.38
CA PHE A 146 -25.15 3.80 -9.44
C PHE A 146 -26.46 4.61 -9.49
N ASN A 147 -26.40 5.93 -9.42
CA ASN A 147 -27.57 6.82 -9.37
C ASN A 147 -28.43 6.74 -10.63
N ARG A 148 -27.85 6.42 -11.79
CA ARG A 148 -28.59 6.20 -13.05
C ARG A 148 -29.20 4.79 -13.17
N SER A 149 -28.94 3.91 -12.20
CA SER A 149 -29.34 2.51 -12.27
C SER A 149 -30.78 2.27 -11.80
N PRO A 150 -31.46 1.22 -12.29
CA PRO A 150 -32.75 0.80 -11.77
C PRO A 150 -32.69 0.39 -10.28
N LEU A 151 -31.55 -0.09 -9.80
CA LEU A 151 -31.31 -0.43 -8.40
C LEU A 151 -31.44 0.81 -7.51
N ALA A 152 -30.77 1.91 -7.85
CA ALA A 152 -30.88 3.17 -7.12
C ALA A 152 -32.32 3.69 -7.09
N ASN A 153 -33.01 3.64 -8.25
CA ASN A 153 -34.43 4.02 -8.34
C ASN A 153 -35.32 3.14 -7.44
N ARG A 154 -35.10 1.82 -7.43
CA ARG A 154 -35.84 0.87 -6.60
C ARG A 154 -35.62 1.13 -5.11
N LEU A 155 -34.40 1.48 -4.72
CA LEU A 155 -34.02 1.82 -3.35
C LEU A 155 -34.38 3.25 -2.97
N LYS A 156 -34.80 4.09 -3.93
CA LYS A 156 -34.96 5.55 -3.77
C LYS A 156 -33.72 6.20 -3.14
N CYS A 157 -32.56 5.71 -3.56
CA CYS A 157 -31.27 6.11 -3.03
C CYS A 157 -30.54 6.95 -4.09
N HIS A 158 -30.06 8.12 -3.68
CA HIS A 158 -29.10 8.91 -4.42
C HIS A 158 -27.86 9.01 -3.55
N TYR A 159 -26.68 8.79 -4.13
CA TYR A 159 -25.41 8.82 -3.40
C TYR A 159 -24.45 9.83 -4.02
N SER A 160 -23.74 10.58 -3.19
CA SER A 160 -22.86 11.67 -3.59
C SER A 160 -21.50 11.61 -2.89
N VAL A 161 -20.53 12.38 -3.40
CA VAL A 161 -19.22 12.55 -2.71
C VAL A 161 -19.41 13.19 -1.32
N GLN A 162 -20.42 14.05 -1.17
CA GLN A 162 -20.78 14.67 0.11
C GLN A 162 -21.13 13.59 1.16
N GLU A 163 -22.00 12.64 0.80
CA GLU A 163 -22.37 11.53 1.69
C GLU A 163 -21.18 10.64 2.02
N PHE A 164 -20.28 10.41 1.06
CA PHE A 164 -19.02 9.71 1.30
C PHE A 164 -18.13 10.43 2.31
N LEU A 165 -17.93 11.74 2.17
CA LEU A 165 -17.13 12.53 3.10
C LEU A 165 -17.72 12.51 4.52
N ARG A 166 -19.05 12.56 4.64
CA ARG A 166 -19.75 12.47 5.92
C ARG A 166 -19.42 11.17 6.66
N ILE A 167 -19.40 10.03 5.97
CA ILE A 167 -19.09 8.73 6.57
C ILE A 167 -17.60 8.34 6.49
N LEU A 168 -16.72 9.22 6.02
CA LEU A 168 -15.29 8.97 5.95
C LEU A 168 -14.67 9.19 7.34
N TRP A 169 -14.27 8.11 8.03
CA TRP A 169 -13.72 8.19 9.39
C TRP A 169 -12.20 8.17 9.46
N GLY A 170 -11.54 7.88 8.34
CA GLY A 170 -10.09 7.82 8.35
C GLY A 170 -9.44 7.31 7.09
N MET A 171 -8.12 7.19 7.16
CA MET A 171 -7.27 6.73 6.08
C MET A 171 -6.06 5.98 6.62
N ASN A 172 -5.70 4.87 5.99
CA ASN A 172 -4.41 4.22 6.20
C ASN A 172 -3.50 4.33 4.96
N GLY A 173 -2.20 4.46 5.19
CA GLY A 173 -1.22 4.66 4.11
C GLY A 173 0.22 4.45 4.58
N ASP A 174 1.18 4.72 3.69
CA ASP A 174 2.59 4.74 4.07
C ASP A 174 2.92 5.99 4.93
N HIS A 175 4.18 6.11 5.36
CA HIS A 175 4.63 7.23 6.21
C HIS A 175 5.18 8.43 5.41
N ALA A 176 4.95 8.51 4.11
CA ALA A 176 5.42 9.62 3.28
C ALA A 176 4.72 10.93 3.66
N SER A 177 5.44 12.04 3.50
CA SER A 177 4.89 13.37 3.76
C SER A 177 3.71 13.70 2.85
N THR A 178 3.72 13.18 1.61
CA THR A 178 2.64 13.31 0.64
C THR A 178 1.38 12.58 1.10
N GLU A 179 1.48 11.34 1.59
CA GLU A 179 0.32 10.60 2.12
C GLU A 179 -0.29 11.29 3.34
N LYS A 180 0.55 11.79 4.27
CA LYS A 180 0.09 12.62 5.39
C LYS A 180 -0.57 13.93 4.92
N GLY A 181 -0.08 14.51 3.83
CA GLY A 181 -0.71 15.67 3.19
C GLY A 181 -2.09 15.33 2.62
N THR A 182 -2.23 14.16 2.00
CA THR A 182 -3.51 13.70 1.44
C THR A 182 -4.52 13.43 2.54
N ALA A 183 -4.09 12.84 3.67
CA ALA A 183 -4.93 12.64 4.85
C ALA A 183 -5.48 13.97 5.39
N ARG A 184 -4.62 15.00 5.53
CA ARG A 184 -5.06 16.36 5.93
C ARG A 184 -6.04 16.96 4.94
N GLY A 185 -5.79 16.82 3.64
CA GLY A 185 -6.70 17.33 2.61
C GLY A 185 -8.08 16.67 2.65
N LEU A 186 -8.15 15.36 2.94
CA LEU A 186 -9.42 14.65 3.11
C LEU A 186 -10.14 15.04 4.40
N GLN A 187 -9.40 15.25 5.49
CA GLN A 187 -9.96 15.78 6.73
C GLN A 187 -10.58 17.16 6.51
N GLU A 188 -9.90 18.05 5.81
CA GLU A 188 -10.43 19.38 5.46
C GLU A 188 -11.69 19.27 4.58
N LYS A 189 -11.70 18.36 3.60
CA LYS A 189 -12.88 18.09 2.78
C LYS A 189 -14.07 17.57 3.61
N LYS A 190 -13.82 16.65 4.54
CA LYS A 190 -14.84 16.16 5.49
C LYS A 190 -15.41 17.29 6.35
N HIS A 191 -14.54 18.14 6.90
CA HIS A 191 -14.96 19.29 7.70
C HIS A 191 -15.85 20.24 6.88
N ASN A 192 -15.41 20.62 5.68
CA ASN A 192 -16.18 21.48 4.78
C ASN A 192 -17.53 20.84 4.38
N ALA A 193 -17.56 19.52 4.17
CA ALA A 193 -18.79 18.79 3.93
C ALA A 193 -19.73 18.88 5.14
N SER A 194 -19.23 18.69 6.35
CA SER A 194 -20.03 18.78 7.58
C SER A 194 -20.62 20.18 7.79
N ILE A 195 -19.85 21.24 7.51
CA ILE A 195 -20.35 22.61 7.50
C ILE A 195 -21.47 22.79 6.47
N GLN A 196 -21.29 22.26 5.26
CA GLN A 196 -22.32 22.35 4.23
C GLN A 196 -23.62 21.65 4.66
N ASP A 197 -23.54 20.44 5.21
CA ASP A 197 -24.71 19.68 5.69
C ASP A 197 -25.47 20.47 6.77
N LEU A 198 -24.76 21.01 7.76
CA LEU A 198 -25.35 21.86 8.80
C LEU A 198 -26.03 23.12 8.23
N GLY A 199 -25.44 23.70 7.18
CA GLY A 199 -25.98 24.88 6.51
C GLY A 199 -27.25 24.58 5.74
N GLU A 200 -27.31 23.44 5.06
CA GLU A 200 -28.50 22.96 4.35
C GLU A 200 -29.63 22.64 5.34
N GLU A 201 -29.31 21.99 6.47
CA GLU A 201 -30.27 21.73 7.56
C GLU A 201 -30.79 23.02 8.19
N ALA A 202 -29.90 23.97 8.50
CA ALA A 202 -30.25 25.26 9.06
C ALA A 202 -31.13 26.08 8.10
N LEU A 203 -30.87 26.00 6.79
CA LEU A 203 -31.69 26.67 5.78
C LEU A 203 -33.07 26.02 5.67
N ALA A 204 -33.14 24.69 5.64
CA ALA A 204 -34.38 23.92 5.57
C ALA A 204 -35.25 24.08 6.83
N GLY A 205 -34.63 24.31 7.99
CA GLY A 205 -35.31 24.55 9.26
C GLY A 205 -35.94 25.93 9.41
N LYS A 206 -35.66 26.89 8.51
CA LYS A 206 -36.24 28.25 8.59
C LYS A 206 -37.74 28.23 8.29
N SER A 207 -38.50 29.09 8.98
CA SER A 207 -39.90 29.32 8.64
C SER A 207 -40.00 29.93 7.23
N TYR A 208 -41.13 29.73 6.54
CA TYR A 208 -41.32 30.29 5.19
C TYR A 208 -41.08 31.81 5.14
N MET A 209 -41.58 32.55 6.14
CA MET A 209 -41.40 34.00 6.20
C MET A 209 -39.95 34.40 6.45
N ASP A 210 -39.26 33.72 7.36
CA ASP A 210 -37.85 34.00 7.65
C ASP A 210 -36.97 33.65 6.46
N LEU A 211 -37.27 32.55 5.76
CA LEU A 211 -36.55 32.13 4.56
C LEU A 211 -36.69 33.19 3.45
N VAL A 212 -37.90 33.69 3.20
CA VAL A 212 -38.14 34.73 2.19
C VAL A 212 -37.36 36.01 2.54
N LEU A 213 -37.43 36.48 3.78
CA LEU A 213 -36.71 37.67 4.22
C LEU A 213 -35.20 37.49 4.14
N TYR A 214 -34.70 36.33 4.55
CA TYR A 214 -33.29 36.00 4.53
C TYR A 214 -32.74 35.95 3.10
N LEU A 215 -33.40 35.22 2.19
CA LEU A 215 -33.02 35.15 0.78
C LEU A 215 -33.12 36.52 0.09
N ALA A 216 -34.13 37.33 0.43
CA ALA A 216 -34.28 38.69 -0.11
C ALA A 216 -33.11 39.60 0.29
N ALA A 217 -32.65 39.52 1.54
CA ALA A 217 -31.51 40.32 2.02
C ALA A 217 -30.21 39.96 1.26
N TRP A 218 -29.93 38.67 1.09
CA TRP A 218 -28.79 38.19 0.32
C TRP A 218 -28.89 38.53 -1.18
N ASN A 219 -30.09 38.42 -1.76
CA ASN A 219 -30.33 38.79 -3.14
C ASN A 219 -30.09 40.30 -3.37
N ALA A 220 -30.56 41.16 -2.45
CA ALA A 220 -30.31 42.60 -2.51
C ALA A 220 -28.81 42.94 -2.48
N LYS A 221 -28.03 42.24 -1.64
CA LYS A 221 -26.57 42.38 -1.58
C LYS A 221 -25.92 41.99 -2.92
N LYS A 222 -26.26 40.83 -3.47
CA LYS A 222 -25.76 40.35 -4.78
C LYS A 222 -26.09 41.33 -5.92
N VAL A 223 -27.31 41.87 -5.95
CA VAL A 223 -27.72 42.86 -6.98
C VAL A 223 -26.94 44.17 -6.80
N ALA A 224 -26.71 44.62 -5.57
CA ALA A 224 -25.88 45.79 -5.32
C ALA A 224 -24.42 45.58 -5.77
N GLU A 225 -23.82 44.42 -5.51
CA GLU A 225 -22.47 44.05 -5.97
C GLU A 225 -22.37 43.95 -7.51
N ALA A 226 -23.48 43.67 -8.19
CA ALA A 226 -23.55 43.71 -9.65
C ALA A 226 -23.62 45.13 -10.23
N GLY A 227 -23.72 46.18 -9.39
CA GLY A 227 -23.90 47.57 -9.82
C GLY A 227 -25.35 48.04 -9.86
N GLY A 228 -26.26 47.31 -9.21
CA GLY A 228 -27.69 47.60 -9.15
C GLY A 228 -28.53 46.84 -10.17
N GLU A 229 -29.86 47.01 -10.09
CA GLU A 229 -30.88 46.29 -10.89
C GLU A 229 -30.63 46.33 -12.40
N ALA A 230 -30.27 47.50 -12.94
CA ALA A 230 -30.04 47.67 -14.38
C ALA A 230 -28.80 46.90 -14.86
N ALA A 231 -27.73 46.87 -14.06
CA ALA A 231 -26.51 46.14 -14.38
C ALA A 231 -26.70 44.63 -14.21
N TRP A 232 -27.44 44.19 -13.18
CA TRP A 232 -27.82 42.79 -13.01
C TRP A 232 -28.68 42.28 -14.18
N SER A 233 -29.70 43.03 -14.56
CA SER A 233 -30.60 42.69 -15.67
C SER A 233 -29.90 42.66 -17.04
N ALA A 234 -28.77 43.35 -17.17
CA ALA A 234 -27.96 43.37 -18.38
C ALA A 234 -27.00 42.15 -18.49
N LEU A 235 -26.80 41.39 -17.42
CA LEU A 235 -26.01 40.15 -17.46
C LEU A 235 -26.71 39.08 -18.31
N SER A 236 -25.93 38.17 -18.88
CA SER A 236 -26.50 37.02 -19.57
C SER A 236 -27.22 36.07 -18.59
N PRO A 237 -28.20 35.29 -19.06
CA PRO A 237 -28.87 34.29 -18.20
C PRO A 237 -27.90 33.28 -17.56
N ALA A 238 -26.82 32.92 -18.25
CA ALA A 238 -25.79 32.04 -17.72
C ALA A 238 -25.04 32.69 -16.55
N GLU A 239 -24.64 33.96 -16.68
CA GLU A 239 -23.95 34.70 -15.62
C GLU A 239 -24.85 34.94 -14.40
N GLN A 240 -26.14 35.24 -14.62
CA GLN A 240 -27.12 35.36 -13.53
C GLN A 240 -27.24 34.03 -12.78
N THR A 241 -27.36 32.91 -13.51
CA THR A 241 -27.45 31.56 -12.93
C THR A 241 -26.19 31.21 -12.13
N ASP A 242 -25.00 31.48 -12.65
CA ASP A 242 -23.74 31.22 -11.96
C ASP A 242 -23.61 32.04 -10.68
N ARG A 243 -24.02 33.30 -10.71
CA ARG A 243 -24.02 34.17 -9.51
C ARG A 243 -25.07 33.74 -8.49
N ASP A 244 -26.24 33.27 -8.93
CA ASP A 244 -27.27 32.71 -8.04
C ASP A 244 -26.81 31.43 -7.36
N ALA A 245 -26.19 30.51 -8.13
CA ALA A 245 -25.61 29.28 -7.59
C ALA A 245 -24.49 29.59 -6.59
N LYS A 246 -23.65 30.59 -6.87
CA LYS A 246 -22.61 31.05 -5.94
C LYS A 246 -23.21 31.65 -4.67
N LEU A 247 -24.24 32.50 -4.79
CA LEU A 247 -24.94 33.08 -3.64
C LEU A 247 -25.52 31.99 -2.73
N MET A 248 -26.15 30.97 -3.30
CA MET A 248 -26.71 29.86 -2.51
C MET A 248 -25.62 29.09 -1.75
N LYS A 249 -24.46 28.85 -2.39
CA LYS A 249 -23.31 28.23 -1.70
C LYS A 249 -22.79 29.09 -0.56
N GLU A 250 -22.71 30.41 -0.75
CA GLU A 250 -22.28 31.34 0.30
C GLU A 250 -23.26 31.37 1.47
N ILE A 251 -24.57 31.40 1.19
CA ILE A 251 -25.64 31.34 2.21
C ILE A 251 -25.50 30.07 3.05
N VAL A 252 -25.40 28.92 2.39
CA VAL A 252 -25.26 27.61 3.07
C VAL A 252 -23.98 27.58 3.90
N ALA A 253 -22.85 28.06 3.38
CA ALA A 253 -21.60 28.10 4.12
C ALA A 253 -21.66 28.99 5.38
N VAL A 254 -22.32 30.15 5.30
CA VAL A 254 -22.50 31.04 6.46
C VAL A 254 -23.40 30.39 7.52
N LEU A 255 -24.58 29.89 7.12
CA LEU A 255 -25.49 29.22 8.04
C LEU A 255 -24.86 27.97 8.67
N GLY A 256 -24.11 27.21 7.88
CA GLY A 256 -23.42 26.01 8.33
C GLY A 256 -22.34 26.33 9.35
N LYS A 257 -21.59 27.42 9.14
CA LYS A 257 -20.61 27.89 10.11
C LYS A 257 -21.26 28.37 11.40
N GLU A 258 -22.35 29.15 11.31
CA GLU A 258 -23.12 29.58 12.49
C GLU A 258 -23.65 28.38 13.28
N ALA A 259 -24.16 27.36 12.59
CA ALA A 259 -24.64 26.13 13.21
C ALA A 259 -23.50 25.34 13.85
N TYR A 260 -22.35 25.20 13.16
CA TYR A 260 -21.17 24.52 13.68
C TYR A 260 -20.60 25.23 14.92
N ASP A 261 -20.46 26.56 14.88
CA ASP A 261 -19.96 27.36 16.00
C ASP A 261 -20.88 27.29 17.24
N ALA A 262 -22.15 26.89 17.06
CA ALA A 262 -23.12 26.69 18.12
C ALA A 262 -23.16 25.26 18.69
N LEU A 263 -22.45 24.31 18.08
CA LEU A 263 -22.39 22.92 18.55
C LEU A 263 -21.59 22.79 19.85
N SER A 264 -21.85 21.72 20.58
CA SER A 264 -21.02 21.35 21.72
C SER A 264 -19.63 20.88 21.24
N PRO A 265 -18.58 20.96 22.07
CA PRO A 265 -17.26 20.42 21.72
C PRO A 265 -17.30 18.92 21.34
N GLU A 266 -18.18 18.15 21.97
CA GLU A 266 -18.36 16.70 21.72
C GLU A 266 -18.96 16.45 20.33
N ASP A 267 -19.95 17.26 19.92
CA ASP A 267 -20.56 17.16 18.59
C ASP A 267 -19.57 17.61 17.49
N CYS A 268 -18.83 18.71 17.72
CA CYS A 268 -17.78 19.14 16.79
C CYS A 268 -16.71 18.06 16.62
N GLN A 269 -16.26 17.44 17.72
CA GLN A 269 -15.30 16.35 17.68
C GLN A 269 -15.82 15.18 16.85
N THR A 270 -17.08 14.79 17.04
CA THR A 270 -17.69 13.68 16.30
C THR A 270 -17.77 13.96 14.80
N LEU A 271 -18.16 15.19 14.42
CA LEU A 271 -18.26 15.59 13.02
C LEU A 271 -16.89 15.65 12.33
N ASP A 272 -15.86 16.11 13.03
CA ASP A 272 -14.53 16.30 12.46
C ASP A 272 -13.61 15.09 12.62
N LEU A 273 -14.05 14.04 13.31
CA LEU A 273 -13.20 12.89 13.59
C LEU A 273 -12.75 12.23 12.28
N PHE A 274 -11.45 12.30 12.05
CA PHE A 274 -10.78 11.66 10.93
C PHE A 274 -9.44 11.13 11.44
N ILE A 275 -9.29 9.80 11.45
CA ILE A 275 -8.11 9.14 11.99
C ILE A 275 -7.19 8.71 10.85
N TRP A 276 -5.92 9.13 10.91
CA TRP A 276 -4.87 8.60 10.04
C TRP A 276 -4.06 7.54 10.76
N GLY A 277 -3.84 6.41 10.11
CA GLY A 277 -3.00 5.32 10.62
C GLY A 277 -1.88 4.94 9.65
N GLY A 278 -0.64 4.94 10.11
CA GLY A 278 0.50 4.55 9.29
C GLY A 278 0.65 3.02 9.18
N CYS A 279 0.98 2.51 7.99
CA CYS A 279 1.19 1.08 7.74
C CYS A 279 2.27 0.48 8.67
N CYS A 280 1.93 -0.62 9.36
CA CYS A 280 2.83 -1.31 10.29
C CYS A 280 4.11 -1.84 9.63
N MET A 281 4.04 -2.31 8.39
CA MET A 281 5.21 -2.81 7.64
C MET A 281 6.25 -1.72 7.39
N HIS A 282 5.79 -0.50 7.11
CA HIS A 282 6.68 0.64 6.91
C HIS A 282 7.28 1.15 8.23
N LYS A 283 6.61 0.93 9.38
CA LYS A 283 7.18 1.24 10.70
C LYS A 283 8.41 0.37 10.97
N ASP A 284 8.29 -0.95 10.76
CA ASP A 284 9.42 -1.87 10.90
C ASP A 284 10.54 -1.53 9.90
N LEU A 285 10.22 -1.38 8.61
CA LEU A 285 11.21 -1.06 7.57
C LEU A 285 12.02 0.20 7.91
N ASN A 286 11.34 1.25 8.34
CA ASN A 286 11.99 2.50 8.69
C ASN A 286 12.78 2.37 10.01
N SER A 287 12.36 1.52 10.94
CA SER A 287 13.08 1.26 12.18
C SER A 287 14.34 0.42 11.95
N PHE A 288 14.27 -0.59 11.10
CA PHE A 288 15.44 -1.33 10.62
C PHE A 288 16.45 -0.39 9.92
N LYS A 289 15.96 0.54 9.09
CA LYS A 289 16.80 1.56 8.46
C LYS A 289 17.45 2.49 9.49
N GLY A 290 16.69 2.89 10.52
CA GLY A 290 17.21 3.66 11.66
C GLY A 290 18.33 2.95 12.37
N GLY A 291 18.12 1.68 12.71
CA GLY A 291 19.14 0.84 13.33
C GLY A 291 20.39 0.71 12.48
N ASN A 292 20.25 0.48 11.18
CA ASN A 292 21.41 0.43 10.28
C ASN A 292 22.21 1.74 10.26
N ASN A 293 21.52 2.90 10.23
CA ASN A 293 22.21 4.19 10.21
C ASN A 293 23.01 4.44 11.50
N GLU A 294 22.43 4.11 12.66
CA GLU A 294 23.07 4.28 13.96
C GLU A 294 24.23 3.31 14.13
N MET A 295 24.05 2.04 13.76
CA MET A 295 25.11 1.02 13.70
C MET A 295 26.31 1.49 12.85
N MET A 296 26.05 2.03 11.67
CA MET A 296 27.12 2.54 10.79
C MET A 296 27.86 3.73 11.40
N LEU A 297 27.16 4.58 12.16
CA LEU A 297 27.76 5.72 12.86
C LEU A 297 28.62 5.26 14.05
N GLU A 298 28.21 4.19 14.73
CA GLU A 298 28.84 3.71 15.96
C GLU A 298 30.31 3.32 15.79
N TRP A 299 30.68 2.74 14.63
CA TRP A 299 32.09 2.48 14.33
C TRP A 299 32.97 3.72 14.50
N LYS A 300 32.47 4.89 14.05
CA LYS A 300 33.18 6.16 14.21
C LYS A 300 33.14 6.65 15.66
N ASN A 301 32.03 6.48 16.36
CA ASN A 301 31.89 6.88 17.77
C ASN A 301 32.87 6.13 18.67
N LEU A 302 33.10 4.84 18.38
CA LEU A 302 34.08 4.00 19.06
C LEU A 302 35.53 4.24 18.61
N GLY A 303 35.75 5.09 17.60
CA GLY A 303 37.09 5.33 17.03
C GLY A 303 37.67 4.13 16.28
N LEU A 304 36.83 3.22 15.79
CA LEU A 304 37.21 1.97 15.15
C LEU A 304 37.17 2.09 13.62
N ALA A 305 37.95 1.23 12.95
CA ALA A 305 37.83 1.04 11.52
C ALA A 305 36.53 0.28 11.22
N GLY A 306 35.57 0.96 10.59
CA GLY A 306 34.33 0.32 10.14
C GLY A 306 34.51 -0.58 8.91
N PRO A 307 33.40 -1.13 8.38
CA PRO A 307 33.42 -2.09 7.27
C PRO A 307 34.18 -1.63 6.03
N VAL A 308 34.67 -2.62 5.27
CA VAL A 308 35.37 -2.38 4.00
C VAL A 308 34.51 -1.60 3.00
N LEU A 309 35.11 -0.66 2.28
CA LEU A 309 34.41 0.16 1.29
C LEU A 309 34.06 -0.67 0.04
N LEU A 310 32.78 -0.70 -0.33
CA LEU A 310 32.25 -1.49 -1.44
C LEU A 310 31.96 -0.59 -2.66
N ALA A 311 33.01 0.06 -3.16
CA ALA A 311 32.94 1.03 -4.25
C ALA A 311 32.50 0.39 -5.58
N ASN A 312 31.66 1.08 -6.36
CA ASN A 312 31.31 0.63 -7.71
C ASN A 312 32.55 0.64 -8.63
N LYS A 313 32.46 0.03 -9.83
CA LYS A 313 33.61 -0.11 -10.75
C LYS A 313 34.31 1.22 -11.07
N ALA A 314 33.55 2.30 -11.26
CA ALA A 314 34.11 3.60 -11.59
C ALA A 314 34.84 4.21 -10.38
N ASN A 315 34.19 4.22 -9.22
CA ASN A 315 34.76 4.74 -7.98
C ASN A 315 35.97 3.91 -7.52
N ALA A 316 35.92 2.58 -7.66
CA ALA A 316 37.04 1.70 -7.31
C ALA A 316 38.29 1.98 -8.14
N ALA A 317 38.14 2.41 -9.40
CA ALA A 317 39.27 2.82 -10.22
C ALA A 317 39.90 4.14 -9.73
N ILE A 318 39.09 5.09 -9.26
CA ILE A 318 39.54 6.37 -8.69
C ILE A 318 40.20 6.17 -7.32
N LEU A 319 39.63 5.27 -6.51
CA LEU A 319 40.05 5.01 -5.14
C LEU A 319 41.14 3.93 -5.03
N ARG A 320 41.69 3.45 -6.15
CA ARG A 320 42.56 2.26 -6.19
C ARG A 320 43.73 2.33 -5.22
N ASN A 321 44.38 3.50 -5.13
CA ASN A 321 45.53 3.74 -4.25
C ASN A 321 45.14 3.93 -2.77
N LEU A 322 43.86 4.17 -2.48
CA LEU A 322 43.32 4.35 -1.12
C LEU A 322 42.72 3.04 -0.56
N LEU A 323 42.35 2.13 -1.46
CA LEU A 323 41.82 0.81 -1.14
C LEU A 323 42.92 -0.26 -1.05
N ASP A 324 44.15 0.09 -1.45
CA ASP A 324 45.31 -0.77 -1.34
C ASP A 324 46.03 -0.52 0.00
N PRO A 325 45.97 -1.45 0.96
CA PRO A 325 46.61 -1.29 2.26
C PRO A 325 48.14 -1.23 2.19
N SER A 326 48.74 -1.52 1.03
CA SER A 326 50.19 -1.42 0.80
C SER A 326 50.68 -0.03 0.35
N VAL A 327 49.76 0.91 0.11
CA VAL A 327 50.09 2.27 -0.35
C VAL A 327 49.95 3.26 0.82
N PRO A 328 51.03 3.93 1.26
CA PRO A 328 50.96 4.98 2.27
C PRO A 328 50.12 6.17 1.76
N VAL A 329 49.10 6.55 2.52
CA VAL A 329 48.23 7.69 2.19
C VAL A 329 48.63 8.87 3.05
N ASP A 330 49.75 9.51 2.71
CA ASP A 330 50.26 10.68 3.44
C ASP A 330 49.75 12.02 2.85
N ALA A 331 48.99 11.97 1.74
CA ALA A 331 48.45 13.14 1.06
C ALA A 331 46.94 13.29 1.29
N PRO A 332 46.41 14.53 1.41
CA PRO A 332 44.97 14.79 1.42
C PRO A 332 44.31 14.21 0.16
N LEU A 333 43.08 13.69 0.32
CA LEU A 333 42.28 13.20 -0.80
C LEU A 333 42.11 14.29 -1.86
N THR A 334 42.29 13.94 -3.14
CA THR A 334 41.88 14.84 -4.22
C THR A 334 40.35 15.00 -4.21
N GLU A 335 39.84 16.08 -4.80
CA GLU A 335 38.39 16.35 -4.87
C GLU A 335 37.62 15.16 -5.50
N ASP A 336 38.16 14.56 -6.55
CA ASP A 336 37.55 13.39 -7.21
C ASP A 336 37.58 12.13 -6.32
N GLN A 337 38.68 11.91 -5.58
CA GLN A 337 38.77 10.83 -4.60
C GLN A 337 37.79 11.03 -3.45
N PHE A 338 37.66 12.25 -2.94
CA PHE A 338 36.71 12.59 -1.88
C PHE A 338 35.26 12.38 -2.34
N ARG A 339 34.91 12.80 -3.56
CA ARG A 339 33.60 12.54 -4.16
C ARG A 339 33.34 11.05 -4.35
N ALA A 340 34.30 10.30 -4.90
CA ALA A 340 34.18 8.86 -5.11
C ALA A 340 34.04 8.09 -3.77
N PHE A 341 34.74 8.53 -2.73
CA PHE A 341 34.63 7.99 -1.38
C PHE A 341 33.23 8.24 -0.80
N LYS A 342 32.75 9.49 -0.84
CA LYS A 342 31.39 9.85 -0.39
C LYS A 342 30.27 9.13 -1.14
N ALA A 343 30.46 8.88 -2.44
CA ALA A 343 29.49 8.17 -3.27
C ALA A 343 29.52 6.64 -3.10
N SER A 344 30.51 6.10 -2.39
CA SER A 344 30.67 4.68 -2.14
C SER A 344 30.07 4.29 -0.79
N THR A 345 29.50 3.08 -0.72
CA THR A 345 28.83 2.55 0.48
C THR A 345 29.57 1.32 0.99
N ARG A 346 29.26 0.87 2.21
CA ARG A 346 29.93 -0.22 2.92
C ARG A 346 28.94 -0.96 3.82
N GLY A 347 29.39 -2.03 4.47
CA GLY A 347 28.64 -2.67 5.56
C GLY A 347 27.61 -3.72 5.12
N GLY A 348 26.88 -4.24 6.11
CA GLY A 348 25.99 -5.39 5.99
C GLY A 348 24.86 -5.17 4.99
N VAL A 349 24.15 -4.04 5.07
CA VAL A 349 23.09 -3.71 4.10
C VAL A 349 23.62 -3.65 2.68
N LYS A 350 24.81 -3.06 2.48
CA LYS A 350 25.41 -3.02 1.13
C LYS A 350 25.81 -4.42 0.67
N ALA A 351 26.37 -5.26 1.53
CA ALA A 351 26.69 -6.65 1.23
C ALA A 351 25.45 -7.44 0.80
N CYS A 352 24.35 -7.36 1.57
CA CYS A 352 23.06 -7.97 1.24
C CYS A 352 22.48 -7.49 -0.10
N ALA A 353 22.62 -6.19 -0.41
CA ALA A 353 22.18 -5.65 -1.70
C ALA A 353 23.02 -6.19 -2.88
N LEU A 354 24.34 -6.33 -2.70
CA LEU A 354 25.22 -6.93 -3.71
C LEU A 354 24.90 -8.42 -3.90
N ALA A 355 24.69 -9.15 -2.80
CA ALA A 355 24.29 -10.55 -2.81
C ALA A 355 22.96 -10.74 -3.54
N GLY A 356 21.94 -9.92 -3.26
CA GLY A 356 20.68 -9.97 -4.01
C GLY A 356 20.86 -9.62 -5.49
N ALA A 357 21.66 -8.61 -5.83
CA ALA A 357 21.94 -8.29 -7.23
C ALA A 357 22.70 -9.40 -7.97
N ILE A 358 23.44 -10.27 -7.27
CA ILE A 358 24.14 -11.42 -7.86
C ILE A 358 23.23 -12.66 -7.87
N PHE A 359 22.61 -13.02 -6.75
CA PHE A 359 21.92 -14.30 -6.55
C PHE A 359 20.40 -14.24 -6.74
N ASN A 360 19.78 -13.06 -6.75
CA ASN A 360 18.35 -12.88 -7.02
C ASN A 360 18.08 -11.53 -7.70
N ASN A 361 18.67 -11.34 -8.90
CA ASN A 361 18.55 -10.10 -9.64
C ASN A 361 17.13 -9.93 -10.21
N LYS A 362 16.63 -8.69 -10.20
CA LYS A 362 15.34 -8.33 -10.82
C LYS A 362 15.32 -8.43 -12.35
N ASP A 363 16.49 -8.41 -12.98
CA ASP A 363 16.70 -8.57 -14.43
C ASP A 363 17.14 -10.02 -14.69
N ASP A 364 16.30 -10.77 -15.39
CA ASP A 364 16.48 -12.20 -15.68
C ASP A 364 17.69 -12.50 -16.58
N LYS A 365 18.25 -11.46 -17.22
CA LYS A 365 19.48 -11.56 -18.02
C LYS A 365 20.75 -11.25 -17.22
N LYS A 366 20.63 -10.81 -15.96
CA LYS A 366 21.75 -10.40 -15.12
C LYS A 366 21.85 -11.27 -13.87
N GLY A 367 23.07 -11.34 -13.31
CA GLY A 367 23.36 -12.11 -12.11
C GLY A 367 23.64 -13.60 -12.39
N GLN A 368 23.57 -14.38 -11.32
CA GLN A 368 23.89 -15.81 -11.23
C GLN A 368 22.76 -16.58 -10.52
N ALA A 369 21.52 -16.09 -10.57
CA ALA A 369 20.42 -16.60 -9.73
C ALA A 369 20.14 -18.09 -9.90
N ASN A 370 20.04 -18.60 -11.13
CA ASN A 370 19.82 -20.04 -11.33
C ASN A 370 21.04 -20.87 -10.90
N LYS A 371 22.27 -20.40 -11.15
CA LYS A 371 23.48 -21.09 -10.66
C LYS A 371 23.52 -21.14 -9.14
N HIS A 372 23.09 -20.08 -8.47
CA HIS A 372 22.95 -20.05 -7.01
C HIS A 372 21.95 -21.07 -6.51
N VAL A 373 20.75 -21.11 -7.09
CA VAL A 373 19.74 -22.10 -6.75
C VAL A 373 20.25 -23.52 -6.95
N ASP A 374 20.86 -23.81 -8.10
CA ASP A 374 21.38 -25.15 -8.42
C ASP A 374 22.48 -25.57 -7.43
N PHE A 375 23.42 -24.67 -7.13
CA PHE A 375 24.51 -24.91 -6.18
C PHE A 375 24.00 -25.14 -4.76
N MET A 376 23.15 -24.25 -4.25
CA MET A 376 22.64 -24.34 -2.89
C MET A 376 21.73 -25.56 -2.72
N THR A 377 20.90 -25.86 -3.72
CA THR A 377 20.08 -27.08 -3.75
C THR A 377 20.94 -28.34 -3.72
N GLY A 378 22.06 -28.35 -4.46
CA GLY A 378 23.02 -29.46 -4.44
C GLY A 378 23.74 -29.64 -3.10
N LYS A 379 23.90 -28.58 -2.30
CA LYS A 379 24.60 -28.61 -1.00
C LYS A 379 23.66 -28.80 0.19
N LEU A 380 22.46 -28.22 0.13
CA LEU A 380 21.53 -28.08 1.26
C LEU A 380 20.21 -28.82 1.03
N GLY A 381 19.98 -29.35 -0.18
CA GLY A 381 18.78 -30.10 -0.55
C GLY A 381 17.69 -29.24 -1.22
N GLN A 382 16.65 -29.93 -1.72
CA GLN A 382 15.55 -29.35 -2.51
C GLN A 382 14.66 -28.36 -1.75
N GLN A 383 14.78 -28.29 -0.43
CA GLN A 383 14.01 -27.36 0.41
C GLN A 383 14.68 -25.99 0.55
N HIS A 384 15.90 -25.81 0.03
CA HIS A 384 16.56 -24.50 0.05
C HIS A 384 15.82 -23.50 -0.84
N HIS A 385 15.49 -22.34 -0.28
CA HIS A 385 14.76 -21.29 -0.98
C HIS A 385 15.70 -20.39 -1.80
N ARG A 386 15.15 -19.65 -2.77
CA ARG A 386 15.91 -18.59 -3.46
C ARG A 386 16.46 -17.56 -2.48
N PHE A 387 17.58 -16.92 -2.82
CA PHE A 387 18.15 -15.85 -2.01
C PHE A 387 17.11 -14.73 -1.75
N PRO A 388 17.05 -14.15 -0.55
CA PRO A 388 16.08 -13.10 -0.22
C PRO A 388 16.07 -11.92 -1.21
N ASP A 389 14.87 -11.40 -1.50
CA ASP A 389 14.63 -10.42 -2.58
C ASP A 389 14.97 -8.97 -2.16
N THR A 390 16.25 -8.70 -1.91
CA THR A 390 16.75 -7.36 -1.56
C THR A 390 16.74 -6.37 -2.74
N SER A 391 16.46 -6.84 -3.97
CA SER A 391 16.42 -6.03 -5.18
C SER A 391 15.10 -5.27 -5.38
N ASN A 392 14.01 -5.74 -4.76
CA ASN A 392 12.66 -5.16 -4.89
C ASN A 392 12.16 -4.49 -3.59
N THR A 393 13.05 -4.19 -2.64
CA THR A 393 12.73 -3.53 -1.35
C THR A 393 11.59 -4.21 -0.59
N ARG A 394 11.62 -5.55 -0.48
CA ARG A 394 10.64 -6.27 0.34
C ARG A 394 10.90 -6.04 1.83
N PHE A 395 9.84 -5.88 2.62
CA PHE A 395 9.94 -5.80 4.07
C PHE A 395 10.67 -7.02 4.65
N GLY A 396 11.51 -6.82 5.67
CA GLY A 396 12.33 -7.88 6.28
C GLY A 396 13.46 -8.47 5.43
N SER A 397 13.49 -8.24 4.11
CA SER A 397 14.40 -8.95 3.18
C SER A 397 15.89 -8.75 3.46
N PHE A 398 16.30 -7.59 4.01
CA PHE A 398 17.69 -7.34 4.36
C PHE A 398 18.12 -8.11 5.60
N GLY A 399 17.22 -8.29 6.57
CA GLY A 399 17.46 -9.17 7.70
C GLY A 399 17.48 -10.64 7.26
N ASP A 400 16.56 -11.05 6.38
CA ASP A 400 16.55 -12.41 5.82
C ASP A 400 17.87 -12.69 5.08
N ALA A 401 18.34 -11.74 4.28
CA ALA A 401 19.60 -11.84 3.55
C ALA A 401 20.80 -11.92 4.48
N ALA A 402 20.81 -11.17 5.58
CA ALA A 402 21.88 -11.24 6.57
C ALA A 402 21.92 -12.63 7.23
N ALA A 403 20.76 -13.13 7.67
CA ALA A 403 20.61 -14.46 8.25
C ALA A 403 21.09 -15.56 7.28
N GLU A 404 20.65 -15.49 6.01
CA GLU A 404 21.04 -16.42 4.94
C GLU A 404 22.56 -16.42 4.69
N LEU A 405 23.18 -15.24 4.58
CA LEU A 405 24.62 -15.10 4.34
C LEU A 405 25.44 -15.64 5.51
N LEU A 406 25.00 -15.45 6.76
CA LEU A 406 25.72 -15.96 7.93
C LEU A 406 25.56 -17.48 8.09
N LYS A 407 24.34 -18.01 7.96
CA LYS A 407 24.07 -19.46 8.04
C LYS A 407 24.96 -20.27 7.11
N TYR A 408 25.14 -19.75 5.89
CA TYR A 408 25.81 -20.47 4.82
C TYR A 408 27.06 -19.74 4.34
N LEU A 409 27.75 -19.02 5.24
CA LEU A 409 28.91 -18.19 4.89
C LEU A 409 29.95 -18.94 4.08
N LEU A 410 30.29 -20.16 4.48
CA LEU A 410 31.27 -21.00 3.77
C LEU A 410 30.77 -21.39 2.37
N GLN A 411 29.50 -21.75 2.23
CA GLN A 411 28.90 -22.07 0.93
C GLN A 411 28.83 -20.84 0.01
N TYR A 412 28.60 -19.65 0.56
CA TYR A 412 28.68 -18.40 -0.19
C TYR A 412 30.11 -18.05 -0.59
N LEU A 413 31.12 -18.39 0.20
CA LEU A 413 32.53 -18.27 -0.24
C LEU A 413 32.85 -19.26 -1.36
N ASP A 414 32.41 -20.52 -1.24
CA ASP A 414 32.62 -21.57 -2.24
C ASP A 414 31.97 -21.24 -3.59
N ILE A 415 30.72 -20.77 -3.59
CA ILE A 415 30.02 -20.44 -4.83
C ILE A 415 30.69 -19.27 -5.56
N MET A 416 31.30 -18.33 -4.84
CA MET A 416 32.03 -17.22 -5.46
C MET A 416 33.25 -17.71 -6.24
N ASP A 417 33.93 -18.75 -5.74
CA ASP A 417 35.01 -19.40 -6.48
C ASP A 417 34.47 -20.18 -7.70
N ILE A 418 33.36 -20.90 -7.57
CA ILE A 418 32.71 -21.57 -8.72
C ILE A 418 32.32 -20.56 -9.80
N ILE A 419 31.72 -19.42 -9.40
CA ILE A 419 31.35 -18.35 -10.33
C ILE A 419 32.57 -17.83 -11.08
N LYS A 420 33.70 -17.62 -10.40
CA LYS A 420 34.97 -17.21 -11.02
C LYS A 420 35.41 -18.19 -12.09
N TRP A 421 35.45 -19.48 -11.77
CA TRP A 421 35.95 -20.52 -12.69
C TRP A 421 34.98 -20.90 -13.79
N SER A 422 33.67 -20.63 -13.62
CA SER A 422 32.65 -20.91 -14.64
C SER A 422 32.66 -19.94 -15.84
N LYS A 423 33.53 -18.93 -15.85
CA LYS A 423 33.57 -17.88 -16.88
C LYS A 423 34.68 -18.14 -17.89
N ASN A 424 34.45 -17.69 -19.13
CA ASN A 424 35.44 -17.75 -20.21
C ASN A 424 36.79 -17.12 -19.83
N ASN A 425 36.76 -16.04 -19.06
CA ASN A 425 37.94 -15.48 -18.41
C ASN A 425 37.79 -15.67 -16.89
N PRO A 426 38.62 -16.49 -16.22
CA PRO A 426 38.53 -16.83 -14.79
C PRO A 426 38.77 -15.65 -13.84
N SER A 427 37.83 -14.70 -13.82
CA SER A 427 37.93 -13.46 -13.06
C SER A 427 36.58 -13.06 -12.47
N LEU A 428 36.65 -12.43 -11.29
CA LEU A 428 35.49 -11.82 -10.65
C LEU A 428 35.29 -10.40 -11.20
N THR A 429 34.03 -10.06 -11.46
CA THR A 429 33.59 -8.69 -11.73
C THR A 429 33.71 -7.84 -10.47
N ASN A 430 33.63 -6.52 -10.59
CA ASN A 430 33.74 -5.62 -9.43
C ASN A 430 32.67 -5.90 -8.36
N ILE A 431 31.43 -6.17 -8.77
CA ILE A 431 30.33 -6.44 -7.84
C ILE A 431 30.58 -7.73 -7.04
N GLU A 432 31.12 -8.76 -7.70
CA GLU A 432 31.47 -10.04 -7.06
C GLU A 432 32.71 -9.91 -6.16
N LYS A 433 33.73 -9.14 -6.58
CA LYS A 433 34.89 -8.84 -5.71
C LYS A 433 34.48 -8.12 -4.44
N ASN A 434 33.59 -7.13 -4.56
CA ASN A 434 33.06 -6.40 -3.42
C ASN A 434 32.31 -7.33 -2.47
N LEU A 435 31.43 -8.20 -2.98
CA LEU A 435 30.74 -9.16 -2.13
C LEU A 435 31.73 -10.12 -1.46
N LEU A 436 32.71 -10.66 -2.19
CA LEU A 436 33.71 -11.55 -1.60
C LEU A 436 34.54 -10.86 -0.51
N ALA A 437 34.90 -9.58 -0.70
CA ALA A 437 35.58 -8.78 0.32
C ALA A 437 34.70 -8.58 1.56
N ALA A 438 33.42 -8.26 1.36
CA ALA A 438 32.43 -8.08 2.40
C ALA A 438 32.23 -9.37 3.25
N LEU A 439 32.17 -10.54 2.61
CA LEU A 439 32.01 -11.83 3.29
C LEU A 439 33.26 -12.29 4.06
N ARG A 440 34.41 -11.63 3.86
CA ARG A 440 35.66 -11.91 4.58
C ARG A 440 36.01 -10.83 5.60
N ASP A 441 35.27 -9.73 5.62
CA ASP A 441 35.51 -8.59 6.48
C ASP A 441 34.77 -8.75 7.81
N LEU A 442 35.50 -8.87 8.91
CA LEU A 442 34.91 -9.08 10.25
C LEU A 442 33.95 -7.94 10.62
N ALA A 443 34.26 -6.70 10.29
CA ALA A 443 33.37 -5.57 10.58
C ALA A 443 32.04 -5.67 9.81
N THR A 444 32.08 -6.11 8.54
CA THR A 444 30.85 -6.41 7.78
C THR A 444 30.09 -7.58 8.41
N LEU A 445 30.76 -8.65 8.82
CA LEU A 445 30.11 -9.80 9.48
C LEU A 445 29.47 -9.39 10.82
N THR A 446 30.09 -8.47 11.56
CA THR A 446 29.51 -7.86 12.77
C THR A 446 28.19 -7.16 12.47
N GLU A 447 28.13 -6.36 11.40
CA GLU A 447 26.88 -5.71 11.01
C GLU A 447 25.80 -6.70 10.56
N LEU A 448 26.17 -7.75 9.82
CA LEU A 448 25.23 -8.83 9.46
C LEU A 448 24.70 -9.57 10.68
N ALA A 449 25.53 -9.76 11.72
CA ALA A 449 25.12 -10.38 12.98
C ALA A 449 24.08 -9.50 13.70
N ALA A 450 24.36 -8.20 13.85
CA ALA A 450 23.42 -7.24 14.44
C ALA A 450 22.06 -7.23 13.69
N MET A 451 22.09 -7.19 12.35
CA MET A 451 20.89 -7.26 11.50
C MET A 451 20.10 -8.56 11.69
N THR A 452 20.80 -9.69 11.84
CA THR A 452 20.20 -11.02 12.03
C THR A 452 19.54 -11.12 13.41
N ILE A 453 20.23 -10.68 14.47
CA ILE A 453 19.70 -10.62 15.84
C ILE A 453 18.44 -9.77 15.87
N TYR A 454 18.50 -8.53 15.37
CA TYR A 454 17.33 -7.64 15.36
C TYR A 454 16.16 -8.23 14.58
N ARG A 455 16.43 -8.90 13.45
CA ARG A 455 15.39 -9.58 12.68
C ARG A 455 14.68 -10.65 13.51
N VAL A 456 15.45 -11.53 14.17
CA VAL A 456 14.90 -12.68 14.89
C VAL A 456 14.16 -12.22 16.16
N LEU A 457 14.72 -11.26 16.88
CA LEU A 457 14.17 -10.81 18.17
C LEU A 457 13.00 -9.84 18.02
N ILE A 458 13.03 -8.96 17.00
CA ILE A 458 12.09 -7.84 16.88
C ILE A 458 11.26 -7.94 15.60
N THR A 459 11.89 -7.84 14.42
CA THR A 459 11.16 -7.71 13.15
C THR A 459 10.23 -8.89 12.94
N HIS A 460 10.73 -10.13 13.00
CA HIS A 460 9.89 -11.30 12.67
C HIS A 460 8.70 -11.46 13.64
N PRO A 461 8.88 -11.46 14.97
CA PRO A 461 7.75 -11.48 15.90
C PRO A 461 6.73 -10.36 15.66
N TYR A 462 7.21 -9.12 15.47
CA TYR A 462 6.33 -7.99 15.20
C TYR A 462 5.53 -8.19 13.91
N LEU A 463 6.18 -8.63 12.83
CA LEU A 463 5.52 -8.92 11.56
C LEU A 463 4.44 -10.00 11.73
N CYS A 464 4.73 -11.08 12.46
CA CYS A 464 3.73 -12.11 12.76
C CYS A 464 2.50 -11.57 13.50
N GLN A 465 2.68 -10.63 14.42
CA GLN A 465 1.56 -10.06 15.20
C GLN A 465 0.69 -9.07 14.40
N VAL A 466 1.24 -8.44 13.35
CA VAL A 466 0.50 -7.43 12.56
C VAL A 466 0.08 -7.92 11.18
N CYS A 467 0.72 -8.95 10.62
CA CYS A 467 0.43 -9.48 9.28
C CYS A 467 0.41 -11.02 9.18
N GLY A 468 0.54 -11.73 10.31
CA GLY A 468 0.52 -13.19 10.33
C GLY A 468 -0.88 -13.80 10.13
N PRO A 469 -0.99 -15.12 9.96
CA PRO A 469 -2.28 -15.80 9.91
C PRO A 469 -3.12 -15.48 11.15
N GLY A 470 -4.38 -15.09 10.95
CA GLY A 470 -5.30 -14.70 12.03
C GLY A 470 -5.34 -13.20 12.32
N THR A 471 -4.54 -12.38 11.64
CA THR A 471 -4.56 -10.91 11.79
C THR A 471 -5.44 -10.21 10.75
N GLU A 472 -6.18 -10.95 9.92
CA GLU A 472 -6.98 -10.38 8.81
C GLU A 472 -8.09 -9.45 9.30
N SER A 473 -8.55 -9.63 10.55
CA SER A 473 -9.55 -8.78 11.21
C SER A 473 -8.96 -7.74 12.15
N THR A 474 -7.63 -7.70 12.31
CA THR A 474 -6.96 -6.79 13.22
C THR A 474 -7.15 -5.35 12.77
N ASN A 475 -7.72 -4.53 13.66
CA ASN A 475 -7.82 -3.10 13.46
C ASN A 475 -6.48 -2.44 13.82
N LEU A 476 -5.92 -1.65 12.92
CA LEU A 476 -4.71 -0.87 13.18
C LEU A 476 -4.83 -0.02 14.45
N LEU A 477 -6.01 0.54 14.70
CA LEU A 477 -6.26 1.46 15.81
C LEU A 477 -6.21 0.79 17.18
N ASP A 478 -6.31 -0.54 17.23
CA ASP A 478 -6.20 -1.31 18.48
C ASP A 478 -4.75 -1.77 18.76
N LEU A 479 -3.79 -1.43 17.89
CA LEU A 479 -2.38 -1.82 18.04
C LEU A 479 -1.54 -0.88 18.91
N GLY A 480 -2.15 0.13 19.55
CA GLY A 480 -1.44 1.05 20.46
C GLY A 480 -0.63 0.31 21.54
N PRO A 481 -1.24 -0.63 22.30
CA PRO A 481 -0.52 -1.42 23.31
C PRO A 481 0.67 -2.20 22.75
N LEU A 482 0.53 -2.82 21.57
CA LEU A 482 1.63 -3.54 20.92
C LEU A 482 2.83 -2.63 20.60
N HIS A 483 2.59 -1.41 20.12
CA HIS A 483 3.68 -0.47 19.85
C HIS A 483 4.31 0.09 21.13
N GLN A 484 3.57 0.12 22.25
CA GLN A 484 4.13 0.45 23.55
C GLN A 484 5.03 -0.68 24.05
N GLU A 485 4.51 -1.91 24.09
CA GLU A 485 5.24 -3.13 24.46
C GLU A 485 6.52 -3.31 23.64
N LEU A 486 6.44 -3.11 22.33
CA LEU A 486 7.60 -3.16 21.44
C LEU A 486 8.71 -2.18 21.84
N ARG A 487 8.36 -0.95 22.19
CA ARG A 487 9.34 0.07 22.59
C ARG A 487 9.94 -0.25 23.96
N ASP A 488 9.10 -0.67 24.90
CA ASP A 488 9.53 -1.05 26.24
C ASP A 488 10.44 -2.29 26.18
N HIS A 489 10.12 -3.26 25.33
CA HIS A 489 10.95 -4.44 25.07
C HIS A 489 12.32 -4.06 24.51
N ILE A 490 12.37 -3.23 23.45
CA ILE A 490 13.64 -2.75 22.90
C ILE A 490 14.45 -1.99 23.95
N GLN A 491 13.80 -1.16 24.79
CA GLN A 491 14.48 -0.47 25.88
C GLN A 491 15.04 -1.45 26.91
N SER A 492 14.29 -2.51 27.27
CA SER A 492 14.78 -3.54 28.21
C SER A 492 16.04 -4.26 27.70
N LEU A 493 16.10 -4.56 26.39
CA LEU A 493 17.28 -5.16 25.76
C LEU A 493 18.48 -4.21 25.71
N LEU A 494 18.22 -2.90 25.64
CA LEU A 494 19.27 -1.88 25.70
C LEU A 494 19.80 -1.69 27.13
N ASP A 495 18.92 -1.79 28.13
CA ASP A 495 19.26 -1.65 29.54
C ASP A 495 20.01 -2.89 30.06
N ASP A 496 19.68 -4.08 29.55
CA ASP A 496 20.35 -5.34 29.87
C ASP A 496 20.75 -6.14 28.62
N PRO A 497 21.93 -5.86 28.03
CA PRO A 497 22.44 -6.60 26.87
C PRO A 497 22.70 -8.10 27.13
N GLU A 498 22.79 -8.53 28.39
CA GLU A 498 22.97 -9.96 28.73
C GLU A 498 21.74 -10.79 28.35
N LEU A 499 20.58 -10.16 28.17
CA LEU A 499 19.39 -10.82 27.63
C LEU A 499 19.61 -11.36 26.20
N ILE A 500 20.58 -10.80 25.47
CA ILE A 500 20.93 -11.24 24.10
C ILE A 500 22.25 -12.04 24.10
N PHE A 501 23.25 -11.56 24.82
CA PHE A 501 24.63 -12.07 24.72
C PHE A 501 25.07 -12.94 25.90
N GLY A 502 24.29 -12.98 26.98
CA GLY A 502 24.60 -13.73 28.19
C GLY A 502 24.54 -15.25 27.98
N LEU A 503 25.20 -15.99 28.86
CA LEU A 503 25.20 -17.46 28.81
C LEU A 503 23.81 -18.07 29.04
N ASP A 504 22.97 -17.38 29.80
CA ASP A 504 21.59 -17.77 30.11
C ASP A 504 20.57 -17.08 29.18
N ALA A 505 21.01 -16.44 28.10
CA ALA A 505 20.14 -15.78 27.14
C ALA A 505 19.13 -16.79 26.55
N SER A 506 17.85 -16.51 26.76
CA SER A 506 16.73 -17.36 26.32
C SER A 506 15.85 -16.60 25.34
N TYR A 507 15.19 -17.33 24.44
CA TYR A 507 14.19 -16.75 23.56
C TYR A 507 13.03 -16.10 24.35
N GLU A 508 12.72 -16.62 25.54
CA GLU A 508 11.61 -16.16 26.39
C GLU A 508 11.76 -14.70 26.82
N THR A 509 12.99 -14.24 27.00
CA THR A 509 13.31 -12.87 27.43
C THR A 509 13.87 -12.02 26.29
N ALA A 510 14.48 -12.63 25.27
CA ALA A 510 15.12 -11.89 24.18
C ALA A 510 14.12 -11.50 23.07
N THR A 511 13.16 -12.38 22.75
CA THR A 511 12.22 -12.16 21.65
C THR A 511 11.02 -11.35 22.10
N LEU A 512 10.50 -10.49 21.22
CA LEU A 512 9.35 -9.63 21.52
C LEU A 512 8.10 -10.42 21.93
N ASP A 513 7.88 -11.60 21.35
CA ASP A 513 6.70 -12.42 21.62
C ASP A 513 6.97 -13.56 22.62
N GLY A 514 8.18 -13.62 23.18
CA GLY A 514 8.62 -14.69 24.10
C GLY A 514 8.61 -16.09 23.47
N ARG A 515 8.60 -16.21 22.14
CA ARG A 515 8.56 -17.49 21.42
C ARG A 515 9.93 -17.92 20.93
N GLU A 516 10.04 -19.19 20.56
CA GLU A 516 11.26 -19.74 19.98
C GLU A 516 11.75 -18.90 18.78
N TRP A 517 13.06 -18.83 18.59
CA TRP A 517 13.66 -18.10 17.49
C TRP A 517 13.09 -18.55 16.14
N SER A 518 12.64 -17.59 15.34
CA SER A 518 12.10 -17.86 14.01
C SER A 518 13.09 -18.48 13.04
N ASP A 519 14.39 -18.33 13.31
CA ASP A 519 15.48 -18.95 12.56
C ASP A 519 16.59 -19.40 13.52
N PRO A 520 16.43 -20.56 14.20
CA PRO A 520 17.39 -21.02 15.20
C PRO A 520 18.78 -21.27 14.60
N SER A 521 18.84 -21.75 13.35
CA SER A 521 20.11 -21.97 12.64
C SER A 521 20.86 -20.67 12.37
N ALA A 522 20.15 -19.57 12.08
CA ALA A 522 20.79 -18.27 11.93
C ALA A 522 21.35 -17.73 13.25
N MET A 523 20.60 -17.87 14.34
CA MET A 523 21.09 -17.50 15.67
C MET A 523 22.29 -18.34 16.08
N GLU A 524 22.25 -19.66 15.85
CA GLU A 524 23.40 -20.54 16.09
C GLU A 524 24.63 -20.10 15.28
N ALA A 525 24.46 -19.73 14.01
CA ALA A 525 25.55 -19.22 13.18
C ALA A 525 26.12 -17.89 13.71
N VAL A 526 25.26 -16.99 14.19
CA VAL A 526 25.67 -15.74 14.86
C VAL A 526 26.48 -16.07 16.11
N PHE A 527 25.95 -16.87 17.04
CA PHE A 527 26.63 -17.19 18.30
C PHE A 527 27.98 -17.88 18.10
N LYS A 528 28.10 -18.74 17.08
CA LYS A 528 29.39 -19.33 16.68
C LYS A 528 30.41 -18.29 16.20
N LEU A 529 29.95 -17.18 15.62
CA LEU A 529 30.82 -16.12 15.13
C LEU A 529 31.20 -15.11 16.21
N ILE A 530 30.36 -14.87 17.22
CA ILE A 530 30.57 -13.86 18.28
C ILE A 530 31.99 -13.86 18.87
N PRO A 531 32.63 -15.01 19.20
CA PRO A 531 33.99 -15.01 19.73
C PRO A 531 35.05 -14.38 18.81
N SER A 532 34.77 -14.29 17.50
CA SER A 532 35.64 -13.64 16.50
C SER A 532 35.21 -12.22 16.12
N LEU A 533 34.12 -11.71 16.70
CA LEU A 533 33.53 -10.39 16.42
C LEU A 533 33.64 -9.48 17.67
N PRO A 534 34.78 -8.81 17.89
CA PRO A 534 35.11 -8.15 19.16
C PRO A 534 34.19 -6.99 19.56
N HIS A 535 33.39 -6.45 18.62
CA HIS A 535 32.52 -5.29 18.85
C HIS A 535 31.04 -5.58 18.57
N VAL A 536 30.66 -6.87 18.52
CA VAL A 536 29.30 -7.26 18.13
C VAL A 536 28.23 -6.75 19.08
N GLN A 537 28.54 -6.69 20.37
CA GLN A 537 27.60 -6.19 21.37
C GLN A 537 27.34 -4.70 21.19
N GLU A 538 28.38 -3.87 21.14
CA GLU A 538 28.27 -2.41 21.00
C GLU A 538 27.56 -2.02 19.71
N ILE A 539 27.92 -2.68 18.61
CA ILE A 539 27.35 -2.45 17.29
C ILE A 539 25.88 -2.90 17.22
N THR A 540 25.54 -4.03 17.83
CA THR A 540 24.14 -4.47 17.95
C THR A 540 23.34 -3.50 18.80
N MET A 541 23.87 -3.05 19.94
CA MET A 541 23.16 -2.09 20.80
C MET A 541 22.93 -0.75 20.08
N ALA A 542 23.89 -0.28 19.27
CA ALA A 542 23.69 0.88 18.41
C ALA A 542 22.55 0.67 17.41
N PHE A 543 22.43 -0.52 16.81
CA PHE A 543 21.30 -0.86 15.96
C PHE A 543 19.96 -0.74 16.71
N PHE A 544 19.87 -1.29 17.93
CA PHE A 544 18.65 -1.22 18.73
C PHE A 544 18.31 0.23 19.16
N ARG A 545 19.30 1.07 19.50
CA ARG A 545 19.09 2.51 19.80
C ARG A 545 18.53 3.26 18.59
N GLY A 546 19.12 3.03 17.40
CA GLY A 546 18.64 3.62 16.16
C GLY A 546 17.23 3.17 15.82
N ALA A 547 16.91 1.89 16.02
CA ALA A 547 15.58 1.34 15.81
C ALA A 547 14.55 1.94 16.79
N LEU A 548 14.85 2.01 18.09
CA LEU A 548 13.96 2.57 19.11
C LEU A 548 13.58 4.03 18.82
N THR A 549 14.56 4.82 18.37
CA THR A 549 14.34 6.21 17.96
C THR A 549 13.30 6.30 16.85
N MET A 550 13.40 5.41 15.85
CA MET A 550 12.48 5.39 14.73
C MET A 550 11.12 4.79 15.09
N TRP A 551 11.06 3.78 15.95
CA TRP A 551 9.79 3.26 16.48
C TRP A 551 9.02 4.37 17.18
N THR A 552 9.65 5.10 18.10
CA THR A 552 9.04 6.25 18.78
C THR A 552 8.51 7.29 17.80
N ARG A 553 9.27 7.58 16.74
CA ARG A 553 8.84 8.54 15.71
C ARG A 553 7.68 8.04 14.84
N PHE A 554 7.72 6.77 14.42
CA PHE A 554 6.77 6.20 13.46
C PHE A 554 5.56 5.53 14.11
N SER A 555 5.51 5.43 15.44
CA SER A 555 4.33 5.04 16.21
C SER A 555 3.73 6.24 16.98
N ALA A 556 4.12 7.47 16.66
CA ALA A 556 3.69 8.68 17.36
C ALA A 556 2.17 8.91 17.29
N GLU A 557 1.48 8.35 16.29
CA GLU A 557 0.02 8.38 16.21
C GLU A 557 -0.67 7.65 17.37
N PHE A 558 0.02 6.74 18.06
CA PHE A 558 -0.47 5.99 19.22
C PHE A 558 -0.06 6.61 20.56
N ALA A 559 0.46 7.83 20.58
CA ALA A 559 0.86 8.46 21.84
C ALA A 559 -0.34 8.60 22.80
N PRO A 560 -0.14 8.41 24.12
CA PRO A 560 -1.18 8.64 25.12
C PRO A 560 -1.76 10.06 25.02
N GLY A 561 -3.08 10.18 25.12
CA GLY A 561 -3.79 11.43 24.89
C GLY A 561 -3.82 11.87 23.41
N GLY A 562 -3.37 11.03 22.47
CA GLY A 562 -3.53 11.26 21.03
C GLY A 562 -4.94 10.89 20.54
N LEU A 563 -5.20 11.16 19.25
CA LEU A 563 -6.52 10.94 18.66
C LEU A 563 -6.96 9.47 18.71
N ILE A 564 -6.03 8.52 18.49
CA ILE A 564 -6.32 7.09 18.55
C ILE A 564 -6.63 6.62 19.98
N ASP A 565 -5.87 7.11 20.96
CA ASP A 565 -6.00 6.78 22.38
C ASP A 565 -7.32 7.32 22.96
N GLN A 566 -7.71 8.53 22.57
CA GLN A 566 -8.97 9.15 23.00
C GLN A 566 -10.22 8.60 22.28
N ALA A 567 -10.07 7.98 21.11
CA ALA A 567 -11.21 7.44 20.37
C ALA A 567 -11.90 6.33 21.17
N SER A 568 -13.22 6.36 21.23
CA SER A 568 -14.04 5.31 21.79
C SER A 568 -13.96 4.03 20.95
N ALA A 569 -14.39 2.89 21.53
CA ALA A 569 -14.47 1.63 20.80
C ALA A 569 -15.37 1.73 19.56
N THR A 570 -16.46 2.48 19.63
CA THR A 570 -17.38 2.70 18.51
C THR A 570 -16.72 3.51 17.40
N GLU A 571 -15.99 4.57 17.73
CA GLU A 571 -15.26 5.37 16.75
C GLU A 571 -14.14 4.56 16.09
N ARG A 572 -13.37 3.76 16.85
CA ARG A 572 -12.37 2.86 16.27
C ARG A 572 -12.98 1.81 15.35
N GLN A 573 -14.21 1.36 15.61
CA GLN A 573 -14.95 0.44 14.75
C GLN A 573 -15.43 1.10 13.44
N LEU A 574 -15.87 2.37 13.51
CA LEU A 574 -16.26 3.14 12.33
C LEU A 574 -15.05 3.56 11.48
N ALA A 575 -13.93 3.83 12.15
CA ALA A 575 -12.62 4.10 11.58
C ALA A 575 -11.78 2.84 11.38
N TRP A 576 -12.39 1.64 11.31
CA TRP A 576 -11.62 0.41 11.16
C TRP A 576 -10.76 0.48 9.89
N MET A 577 -9.49 0.13 10.04
CA MET A 577 -8.55 0.06 8.92
C MET A 577 -7.57 -1.10 9.13
N PRO A 578 -7.10 -1.75 8.05
CA PRO A 578 -6.13 -2.83 8.15
C PRO A 578 -4.81 -2.36 8.77
N SER A 579 -4.15 -3.24 9.51
CA SER A 579 -2.81 -3.01 10.10
C SER A 579 -1.73 -2.74 9.05
N THR A 580 -1.86 -3.30 7.85
CA THR A 580 -0.90 -3.18 6.75
C THR A 580 -1.54 -2.60 5.49
N ASN A 581 -0.69 -2.19 4.54
CA ASN A 581 -1.12 -1.72 3.22
C ASN A 581 -0.92 -2.79 2.13
N ASP A 582 -0.85 -4.06 2.53
CA ASP A 582 -0.48 -5.19 1.67
C ASP A 582 -1.49 -5.41 0.54
N THR A 583 -2.76 -5.06 0.76
CA THR A 583 -3.82 -5.14 -0.25
C THR A 583 -3.54 -4.23 -1.45
N ASN A 584 -3.05 -3.01 -1.20
CA ASN A 584 -2.65 -2.07 -2.25
C ASN A 584 -1.34 -2.52 -2.92
N GLU A 585 -0.33 -2.94 -2.17
CA GLU A 585 0.92 -3.45 -2.74
C GLU A 585 0.69 -4.68 -3.62
N GLY A 586 -0.13 -5.62 -3.15
CA GLY A 586 -0.57 -6.78 -3.89
C GLY A 586 -1.40 -6.44 -5.13
N ALA A 587 -2.19 -5.35 -5.10
CA ALA A 587 -2.88 -4.83 -6.29
C ALA A 587 -1.92 -4.37 -7.37
N LEU A 588 -0.95 -3.54 -7.00
CA LEU A 588 0.04 -3.00 -7.90
C LEU A 588 0.95 -4.11 -8.46
N GLY A 589 1.38 -5.04 -7.61
CA GLY A 589 2.12 -6.23 -8.02
C GLY A 589 1.34 -7.09 -9.01
N ALA A 590 0.07 -7.38 -8.72
CA ALA A 590 -0.79 -8.14 -9.62
C ALA A 590 -1.01 -7.42 -10.96
N TYR A 591 -1.18 -6.10 -10.96
CA TYR A 591 -1.28 -5.31 -12.19
C TYR A 591 -0.01 -5.40 -13.04
N CYS A 592 1.16 -5.20 -12.42
CA CYS A 592 2.45 -5.31 -13.08
C CYS A 592 2.65 -6.68 -13.73
N VAL A 593 2.31 -7.77 -13.04
CA VAL A 593 2.38 -9.13 -13.58
C VAL A 593 1.39 -9.30 -14.74
N ALA A 594 0.15 -8.83 -14.58
CA ALA A 594 -0.90 -8.97 -15.60
C ALA A 594 -0.51 -8.28 -16.92
N VAL A 595 0.00 -7.04 -16.87
CA VAL A 595 0.38 -6.28 -18.06
C VAL A 595 1.63 -6.85 -18.73
N ARG A 596 2.55 -7.47 -17.99
CA ARG A 596 3.71 -8.19 -18.56
C ARG A 596 3.26 -9.39 -19.38
N GLY A 597 2.32 -10.18 -18.87
CA GLY A 597 1.78 -11.35 -19.58
C GLY A 597 0.76 -11.00 -20.68
N LYS A 598 0.10 -9.85 -20.58
CA LYS A 598 -0.93 -9.37 -21.52
C LYS A 598 -0.69 -7.90 -21.88
N PRO A 599 0.29 -7.57 -22.74
CA PRO A 599 0.65 -6.18 -23.03
C PRO A 599 -0.46 -5.34 -23.70
N SER A 600 -1.46 -5.99 -24.30
CA SER A 600 -2.63 -5.32 -24.90
C SER A 600 -3.82 -5.21 -23.95
N LEU A 601 -3.68 -5.62 -22.69
CA LEU A 601 -4.71 -5.46 -21.66
C LEU A 601 -4.84 -3.97 -21.31
N THR A 602 -6.02 -3.41 -21.50
CA THR A 602 -6.30 -2.03 -21.09
C THR A 602 -6.49 -1.95 -19.57
N LEU A 603 -6.24 -0.77 -18.99
CA LEU A 603 -6.43 -0.58 -17.56
C LEU A 603 -7.90 -0.75 -17.18
N HIS A 604 -8.81 -0.26 -18.02
CA HIS A 604 -10.25 -0.49 -17.87
C HIS A 604 -10.61 -1.99 -17.76
N GLN A 605 -10.09 -2.83 -18.66
CA GLN A 605 -10.36 -4.28 -18.64
C GLN A 605 -9.71 -4.97 -17.43
N TYR A 606 -8.50 -4.53 -17.04
CA TYR A 606 -7.87 -5.01 -15.83
C TYR A 606 -8.72 -4.70 -14.60
N ASN A 607 -9.14 -3.45 -14.43
CA ASN A 607 -9.97 -3.04 -13.29
C ASN A 607 -11.30 -3.78 -13.27
N ALA A 608 -11.96 -3.97 -14.42
CA ALA A 608 -13.19 -4.73 -14.48
C ALA A 608 -13.02 -6.17 -13.96
N GLN A 609 -11.93 -6.86 -14.34
CA GLN A 609 -11.63 -8.21 -13.83
C GLN A 609 -11.24 -8.20 -12.35
N ALA A 610 -10.31 -7.31 -11.98
CA ALA A 610 -9.73 -7.28 -10.66
C ALA A 610 -10.75 -6.84 -9.59
N MET A 611 -11.58 -5.83 -9.87
CA MET A 611 -12.66 -5.41 -8.97
C MET A 611 -13.71 -6.51 -8.84
N PHE A 612 -14.17 -7.09 -9.94
CA PHE A 612 -15.16 -8.17 -9.92
C PHE A 612 -14.72 -9.35 -9.04
N ARG A 613 -13.46 -9.77 -9.17
CA ARG A 613 -12.87 -10.85 -8.36
C ARG A 613 -12.70 -10.45 -6.90
N ARG A 614 -11.97 -9.35 -6.64
CA ARG A 614 -11.56 -8.96 -5.29
C ARG A 614 -12.74 -8.54 -4.43
N ASN A 615 -13.79 -8.00 -5.03
CA ASN A 615 -14.99 -7.54 -4.31
C ASN A 615 -16.05 -8.63 -4.19
N SER A 616 -15.79 -9.85 -4.69
CA SER A 616 -16.78 -10.94 -4.72
C SER A 616 -18.10 -10.49 -5.38
N THR A 617 -17.98 -9.70 -6.45
CA THR A 617 -19.12 -9.00 -7.04
C THR A 617 -20.18 -9.97 -7.59
N GLN A 618 -19.79 -11.20 -7.92
CA GLN A 618 -20.77 -12.18 -8.37
C GLN A 618 -21.82 -12.51 -7.30
N ASP A 619 -21.43 -12.56 -6.03
CA ASP A 619 -22.36 -12.84 -4.92
C ASP A 619 -23.34 -11.68 -4.73
N PHE A 620 -22.84 -10.43 -4.79
CA PHE A 620 -23.68 -9.24 -4.83
C PHE A 620 -24.66 -9.26 -6.01
N MET A 621 -24.17 -9.61 -7.21
CA MET A 621 -25.00 -9.69 -8.40
C MET A 621 -26.12 -10.72 -8.25
N ASP A 622 -25.82 -11.87 -7.67
CA ASP A 622 -26.80 -12.95 -7.48
C ASP A 622 -27.82 -12.62 -6.36
N ALA A 623 -27.40 -11.90 -5.32
CA ALA A 623 -28.24 -11.60 -4.16
C ALA A 623 -29.12 -10.34 -4.31
N VAL A 624 -28.63 -9.31 -5.02
CA VAL A 624 -29.26 -7.96 -5.03
C VAL A 624 -29.88 -7.59 -6.38
N LEU A 625 -29.32 -8.08 -7.50
CA LEU A 625 -29.69 -7.58 -8.82
C LEU A 625 -30.89 -8.34 -9.42
N THR A 626 -31.71 -7.58 -10.13
CA THR A 626 -32.85 -8.07 -10.90
C THR A 626 -32.53 -8.11 -12.41
N PRO A 627 -33.39 -8.71 -13.25
CA PRO A 627 -33.19 -8.68 -14.70
C PRO A 627 -33.07 -7.27 -15.30
N GLU A 628 -33.75 -6.27 -14.72
CA GLU A 628 -33.66 -4.88 -15.16
C GLU A 628 -32.28 -4.27 -14.86
N ASP A 629 -31.73 -4.55 -13.68
CA ASP A 629 -30.39 -4.11 -13.29
C ASP A 629 -29.32 -4.73 -14.21
N HIS A 630 -29.46 -6.00 -14.55
CA HIS A 630 -28.59 -6.64 -15.54
C HIS A 630 -28.69 -6.00 -16.92
N ALA A 631 -29.90 -5.63 -17.37
CA ALA A 631 -30.10 -4.93 -18.63
C ALA A 631 -29.42 -3.56 -18.63
N TYR A 632 -29.52 -2.82 -17.53
CA TYR A 632 -28.80 -1.56 -17.31
C TYR A 632 -27.29 -1.76 -17.40
N ILE A 633 -26.72 -2.71 -16.64
CA ILE A 633 -25.28 -3.02 -16.63
C ILE A 633 -24.77 -3.36 -18.03
N MET A 634 -25.53 -4.18 -18.78
CA MET A 634 -25.19 -4.54 -20.16
C MET A 634 -25.18 -3.35 -21.12
N ARG A 635 -26.02 -2.34 -20.89
CA ARG A 635 -26.06 -1.11 -21.69
C ARG A 635 -24.92 -0.18 -21.30
N GLU A 636 -24.74 0.06 -20.01
CA GLU A 636 -23.69 0.94 -19.49
C GLU A 636 -22.29 0.45 -19.90
N ALA A 637 -22.03 -0.85 -19.78
CA ALA A 637 -20.76 -1.44 -20.22
C ALA A 637 -20.47 -1.18 -21.71
N ARG A 638 -21.51 -1.21 -22.57
CA ARG A 638 -21.34 -0.89 -24.00
C ARG A 638 -21.07 0.59 -24.23
N CYS A 639 -21.76 1.47 -23.51
CA CYS A 639 -21.51 2.91 -23.59
C CYS A 639 -20.07 3.24 -23.17
N ILE A 640 -19.56 2.59 -22.12
CA ILE A 640 -18.17 2.76 -21.68
C ILE A 640 -17.19 2.19 -22.72
N ASP A 641 -17.41 0.99 -23.26
CA ASP A 641 -16.57 0.41 -24.33
C ASP A 641 -16.52 1.33 -25.57
N GLU A 642 -17.65 1.92 -25.96
CA GLU A 642 -17.79 2.78 -27.14
C GLU A 642 -17.23 4.20 -26.93
N SER A 643 -17.16 4.69 -25.69
CA SER A 643 -16.72 6.06 -25.34
C SER A 643 -15.26 6.36 -25.69
N GLY A 644 -14.43 5.32 -25.83
CA GLY A 644 -12.98 5.46 -25.98
C GLY A 644 -12.27 6.06 -24.77
N GLU A 645 -12.85 6.00 -23.56
CA GLU A 645 -12.29 6.61 -22.34
C GLU A 645 -10.82 6.23 -22.09
N GLU A 646 -10.41 4.98 -22.34
CA GLU A 646 -9.00 4.58 -22.20
C GLU A 646 -8.08 5.37 -23.13
N ARG A 647 -8.52 5.66 -24.37
CA ARG A 647 -7.75 6.46 -25.33
C ARG A 647 -7.63 7.91 -24.85
N LYS A 648 -8.72 8.47 -24.30
CA LYS A 648 -8.73 9.82 -23.72
C LYS A 648 -7.81 9.91 -22.49
N ARG A 649 -7.85 8.90 -21.60
CA ARG A 649 -6.96 8.81 -20.44
C ARG A 649 -5.49 8.72 -20.86
N GLN A 650 -5.18 7.94 -21.89
CA GLN A 650 -3.81 7.87 -22.44
C GLN A 650 -3.34 9.22 -23.01
N GLN A 651 -4.23 9.98 -23.66
CA GLN A 651 -3.91 11.32 -24.17
C GLN A 651 -3.68 12.37 -23.08
N LYS A 652 -4.29 12.21 -21.89
CA LYS A 652 -4.08 13.14 -20.76
C LYS A 652 -2.73 12.95 -20.05
N ILE A 653 -2.08 11.80 -20.24
CA ILE A 653 -0.85 11.41 -19.53
C ILE A 653 0.41 11.72 -20.36
N VAL A 654 0.25 11.79 -21.69
CA VAL A 654 1.29 12.24 -22.64
C VAL A 654 1.24 13.76 -22.71
#